data_AF-A0A8H6LLE2-F1
#
_entry.id   AF-A0A8H6LLE2-F1
#
_cell.length_a   1.000
_cell.length_b   1.000
_cell.length_c   1.000
_cell.angle_alpha   90.00
_cell.angle_beta   90.00
_cell.angle_gamma   90.00
#
_symmetry.space_group_name_H-M   'P 1'
#
loop_
_entity.id
_entity.type
_entity.pdbx_description
1 polymer ?
#
loop_
_entity_poly.entity_id
_entity_poly.type
_entity_poly.pdbx_seq_one_letter_code
_entity_poly.pdbx_strand_id
1 'polypeptide(L)'
;MSSIDKPLSESQASRPGDFEAIRKSIIDLLRQPDYDDGSAGPVLVRLAWHSSGTYDVETDTGGSNGAGMRYEAEGGDPANAGLQNARLFLEPVKRLHPWITYSDLWTLAGVTAIRAMGGPEIDWVPGRTDFVDDSKLPPRGRLPDAAQGADHIRDIFYRMGFNDREIVALSGAHSLGRCHTENSGFEGKWVNNPTRFSNQYFRLLLSEKWTEKTVPESGVTQFSSVDPDTEEELMMLPTDMALTTDPEFSKYVQMRPMDLAKELDAAVPTMNDMLDFLPIPTLVVSPSYRIHRASAGLLEAWGRRREVLVGQDLFTALYHGSPTERFDRIPFVYAIETALEARALRLCHAAYVANGISWTARIMPVHNGDELLCLVIEWEQDELHTTTLNGEITQSWLPIDDAFRILVQAVKDYAIFLLDTRGNVMTWNTGAELNKGYKKEEIIGKHFTTFYGEEDIRSRKPERELEICLREGRVEDEGWRYRKDGSRFWANVVITAIYKNDIHVGFGKVTRNLTERKEAELRLTAAYEESTKLKNDFLANMSHEIRTPMHGVLSACSLLLDSRLTEEQRETANMIQESGQVLLRIINDILDYSKIAAGTFPVENERLDIANVITSAVRRVQTTVQPGVSLKLNLSPNLPKWAEGDALRYRQIFENLLSNAVKFTERGYISVNASMLTEDETSHTIETEVWDTGHGVTEADAQELFKPFTQLDTPHQKRRPGTGLGLSIAKSLVELLGGSIGYKPNPERQGSIFWFSFKVKRLSSLRQAESIIAPPGGSSELPHQELQGGEDLATQLEQLLKISPTKRILAAEDNIINQKVLVGMLHGFGFKDITVVSDGAQAVSSLSAASNAFDLILMDISMPIMNGYEATLRIRRSSIRLPIIAMTAYALKGDMERCLEKGMDDYIPKPMDKQVLMRKLLKWLQSPGDVIQT
;
A
#
# COMPACT_ATOMS: atom_id res chain seq x y z
N MET A 1 63.48 -27.24 21.68
CA MET A 1 62.16 -27.81 22.02
C MET A 1 61.84 -27.51 23.48
N SER A 2 61.12 -26.42 23.77
CA SER A 2 60.18 -26.27 24.91
C SER A 2 59.67 -24.81 25.01
N SER A 3 58.81 -24.38 24.08
CA SER A 3 57.92 -23.21 24.24
C SER A 3 56.92 -23.03 23.09
N ILE A 4 56.63 -24.10 22.34
CA ILE A 4 55.58 -24.14 21.33
C ILE A 4 54.40 -24.85 22.00
N ASP A 5 53.19 -24.32 21.89
CA ASP A 5 51.92 -24.74 22.52
C ASP A 5 51.53 -24.04 23.84
N LYS A 6 51.29 -22.73 23.75
CA LYS A 6 50.21 -22.08 24.53
C LYS A 6 49.10 -21.66 23.55
N PRO A 7 47.83 -22.03 23.78
CA PRO A 7 46.74 -21.50 22.97
C PRO A 7 46.57 -20.01 23.31
N LEU A 8 46.75 -19.14 22.31
CA LEU A 8 46.44 -17.71 22.41
C LEU A 8 44.94 -17.56 22.66
N SER A 9 44.57 -16.79 23.69
CA SER A 9 43.16 -16.52 24.02
C SER A 9 42.47 -15.82 22.86
N GLU A 10 41.24 -16.23 22.50
CA GLU A 10 40.41 -15.65 21.43
C GLU A 10 40.17 -14.12 21.53
N SER A 11 40.56 -13.46 22.63
CA SER A 11 40.38 -12.02 22.85
C SER A 11 41.46 -11.12 22.23
N GLN A 12 42.42 -11.64 21.46
CA GLN A 12 43.50 -10.85 20.82
C GLN A 12 43.48 -10.84 19.29
N ALA A 13 42.58 -11.57 18.63
CA ALA A 13 42.46 -11.53 17.17
C ALA A 13 41.87 -10.17 16.73
N SER A 14 42.58 -9.45 15.84
CA SER A 14 42.06 -8.19 15.30
C SER A 14 40.83 -8.44 14.42
N ARG A 15 39.94 -7.45 14.34
CA ARG A 15 38.75 -7.53 13.48
C ARG A 15 39.18 -7.52 12.00
N PRO A 16 38.48 -8.24 11.11
CA PRO A 16 38.70 -8.11 9.67
C PRO A 16 38.66 -6.65 9.23
N GLY A 17 39.71 -6.20 8.52
CA GLY A 17 39.88 -4.81 8.09
C GLY A 17 40.72 -3.93 9.04
N ASP A 18 41.11 -4.42 10.21
CA ASP A 18 42.00 -3.70 11.14
C ASP A 18 43.48 -3.90 10.75
N PHE A 19 43.92 -3.18 9.71
CA PHE A 19 45.29 -3.24 9.21
C PHE A 19 46.30 -2.55 10.13
N GLU A 20 45.89 -1.58 10.95
CA GLU A 20 46.76 -0.90 11.91
C GLU A 20 47.22 -1.85 13.02
N ALA A 21 46.34 -2.74 13.50
CA ALA A 21 46.75 -3.80 14.42
C ALA A 21 47.81 -4.73 13.81
N ILE A 22 47.73 -5.00 12.50
CA ILE A 22 48.72 -5.81 11.77
C ILE A 22 50.04 -5.06 11.62
N ARG A 23 50.01 -3.76 11.26
CA ARG A 23 51.21 -2.91 11.20
C ARG A 23 51.95 -2.91 12.52
N LYS A 24 51.22 -2.79 13.63
CA LYS A 24 51.80 -2.86 14.98
C LYS A 24 52.50 -4.20 15.24
N SER A 25 51.84 -5.32 14.93
CA SER A 25 52.42 -6.66 15.06
C SER A 25 53.66 -6.86 14.19
N ILE A 26 53.70 -6.26 12.99
CA ILE A 26 54.87 -6.26 12.12
C ILE A 26 56.01 -5.43 12.74
N ILE A 27 55.72 -4.24 13.26
CA ILE A 27 56.73 -3.39 13.92
C ILE A 27 57.37 -4.12 15.11
N ASP A 28 56.57 -4.79 15.93
CA ASP A 28 57.04 -5.56 17.08
C ASP A 28 57.96 -6.73 16.66
N LEU A 29 57.80 -7.26 15.44
CA LEU A 29 58.59 -8.34 14.84
C LEU A 29 59.92 -7.86 14.23
N LEU A 30 60.06 -6.57 13.87
CA LEU A 30 61.20 -6.08 13.09
C LEU A 30 62.56 -6.27 13.77
N ARG A 31 62.60 -6.33 15.09
CA ARG A 31 63.84 -6.56 15.85
C ARG A 31 64.10 -8.05 15.97
N GLN A 32 65.13 -8.54 15.28
CA GLN A 32 65.55 -9.95 15.30
C GLN A 32 67.06 -10.02 15.59
N PRO A 33 67.49 -9.96 16.87
CA PRO A 33 68.91 -9.85 17.23
C PRO A 33 69.81 -10.96 16.67
N ASP A 34 69.24 -12.15 16.44
CA ASP A 34 69.95 -13.34 15.97
C ASP A 34 69.88 -13.51 14.43
N TYR A 35 69.30 -12.55 13.70
CA TYR A 35 69.15 -12.59 12.24
C TYR A 35 69.79 -11.36 11.58
N ASP A 36 70.75 -11.61 10.68
CA ASP A 36 71.49 -10.60 9.92
C ASP A 36 71.95 -9.40 10.79
N ASP A 37 71.58 -8.19 10.39
CA ASP A 37 71.91 -6.93 11.06
C ASP A 37 71.05 -6.64 12.30
N GLY A 38 70.48 -7.67 12.91
CA GLY A 38 69.58 -7.54 14.05
C GLY A 38 68.14 -7.17 13.66
N SER A 39 67.78 -7.24 12.38
CA SER A 39 66.47 -6.81 11.87
C SER A 39 65.88 -7.70 10.78
N ALA A 40 64.57 -7.98 10.88
CA ALA A 40 63.79 -8.59 9.81
C ALA A 40 63.39 -7.59 8.71
N GLY A 41 63.54 -6.28 8.93
CA GLY A 41 63.05 -5.25 8.02
C GLY A 41 63.48 -5.44 6.56
N PRO A 42 64.79 -5.55 6.27
CA PRO A 42 65.26 -5.71 4.89
C PRO A 42 64.70 -6.95 4.19
N VAL A 43 64.62 -8.10 4.88
CA VAL A 43 64.11 -9.34 4.27
C VAL A 43 62.59 -9.28 4.05
N LEU A 44 61.84 -8.53 4.87
CA LEU A 44 60.41 -8.28 4.64
C LEU A 44 60.18 -7.38 3.42
N VAL A 45 61.02 -6.35 3.22
CA VAL A 45 60.99 -5.52 2.02
C VAL A 45 61.29 -6.36 0.78
N ARG A 46 62.31 -7.22 0.85
CA ARG A 46 62.63 -8.17 -0.23
C ARG A 46 61.47 -9.13 -0.51
N LEU A 47 60.82 -9.68 0.52
CA LEU A 47 59.65 -10.55 0.33
C LEU A 47 58.51 -9.82 -0.39
N ALA A 48 58.19 -8.59 0.02
CA ALA A 48 57.16 -7.77 -0.61
C ALA A 48 57.49 -7.47 -2.08
N TRP A 49 58.76 -7.15 -2.34
CA TRP A 49 59.28 -6.92 -3.69
C TRP A 49 59.14 -8.16 -4.56
N HIS A 50 59.68 -9.30 -4.13
CA HIS A 50 59.64 -10.55 -4.89
C HIS A 50 58.21 -11.06 -5.11
N SER A 51 57.32 -10.87 -4.13
CA SER A 51 55.91 -11.19 -4.29
C SER A 51 55.22 -10.33 -5.34
N SER A 52 55.75 -9.15 -5.67
CA SER A 52 55.17 -8.22 -6.64
C SER A 52 55.93 -8.21 -7.97
N GLY A 53 57.22 -8.55 -7.95
CA GLY A 53 58.19 -8.44 -9.03
C GLY A 53 58.04 -9.45 -10.16
N THR A 54 57.04 -10.33 -10.09
CA THR A 54 56.76 -11.34 -11.13
C THR A 54 55.66 -10.90 -12.11
N TYR A 55 55.16 -9.67 -11.97
CA TYR A 55 54.11 -9.13 -12.84
C TYR A 55 54.58 -8.94 -14.27
N ASP A 56 53.69 -9.18 -15.21
CA ASP A 56 53.91 -9.04 -16.64
C ASP A 56 52.67 -8.40 -17.28
N VAL A 57 52.84 -7.20 -17.84
CA VAL A 57 51.76 -6.39 -18.40
C VAL A 57 51.19 -6.96 -19.71
N GLU A 58 51.98 -7.72 -20.47
CA GLU A 58 51.55 -8.28 -21.74
C GLU A 58 50.66 -9.52 -21.52
N THR A 59 51.03 -10.34 -20.54
CA THR A 59 50.31 -11.58 -20.22
C THR A 59 49.30 -11.40 -19.09
N ASP A 60 49.35 -10.30 -18.34
CA ASP A 60 48.58 -10.00 -17.13
C ASP A 60 48.66 -11.14 -16.09
N THR A 61 49.88 -11.62 -15.84
CA THR A 61 50.14 -12.72 -14.91
C THR A 61 51.22 -12.37 -13.90
N GLY A 62 51.23 -13.06 -12.76
CA GLY A 62 52.12 -12.77 -11.64
C GLY A 62 51.71 -11.52 -10.87
N GLY A 63 52.65 -10.93 -10.13
CA GLY A 63 52.40 -9.77 -9.30
C GLY A 63 51.87 -10.11 -7.91
N SER A 64 51.44 -9.09 -7.18
CA SER A 64 51.19 -9.20 -5.74
C SER A 64 50.01 -10.08 -5.31
N ASN A 65 49.27 -10.67 -6.26
CA ASN A 65 48.23 -11.66 -5.98
C ASN A 65 48.80 -13.08 -6.02
N GLY A 66 48.31 -13.92 -5.13
CA GLY A 66 48.48 -15.37 -5.17
C GLY A 66 49.32 -15.94 -4.04
N ALA A 67 50.17 -15.11 -3.42
CA ALA A 67 51.16 -15.53 -2.42
C ALA A 67 51.90 -16.81 -2.87
N GLY A 68 52.35 -16.79 -4.12
CA GLY A 68 52.79 -17.98 -4.84
C GLY A 68 54.05 -18.63 -4.29
N MET A 69 54.91 -17.86 -3.62
CA MET A 69 56.08 -18.37 -2.88
C MET A 69 55.73 -19.33 -1.72
N ARG A 70 54.45 -19.54 -1.37
CA ARG A 70 54.04 -20.63 -0.44
C ARG A 70 54.16 -22.01 -1.07
N TYR A 71 54.14 -22.10 -2.40
CA TYR A 71 54.26 -23.33 -3.16
C TYR A 71 55.71 -23.56 -3.59
N GLU A 72 56.13 -24.82 -3.67
CA GLU A 72 57.52 -25.18 -3.97
C GLU A 72 57.97 -24.71 -5.37
N ALA A 73 57.06 -24.66 -6.34
CA ALA A 73 57.38 -24.27 -7.71
C ALA A 73 57.99 -22.86 -7.82
N GLU A 74 57.45 -21.90 -7.05
CA GLU A 74 57.94 -20.50 -6.98
C GLU A 74 58.80 -20.26 -5.73
N GLY A 75 58.43 -20.79 -4.58
CA GLY A 75 59.17 -20.62 -3.32
C GLY A 75 60.54 -21.31 -3.30
N GLY A 76 60.74 -22.31 -4.15
CA GLY A 76 62.01 -22.99 -4.41
C GLY A 76 62.77 -22.44 -5.62
N ASP A 77 62.32 -21.34 -6.25
CA ASP A 77 63.11 -20.63 -7.25
C ASP A 77 64.40 -20.07 -6.61
N PRO A 78 65.59 -20.29 -7.19
CA PRO A 78 66.84 -19.74 -6.67
C PRO A 78 66.80 -18.24 -6.39
N ALA A 79 66.06 -17.44 -7.18
CA ALA A 79 65.93 -16.00 -6.96
C ALA A 79 65.25 -15.66 -5.60
N ASN A 80 64.45 -16.58 -5.07
CA ASN A 80 63.72 -16.44 -3.80
C ASN A 80 64.47 -17.04 -2.61
N ALA A 81 65.71 -17.51 -2.78
CA ALA A 81 66.51 -18.06 -1.68
C ALA A 81 66.70 -17.04 -0.54
N GLY A 82 66.48 -17.51 0.69
CA GLY A 82 66.51 -16.70 1.91
C GLY A 82 65.16 -16.12 2.33
N LEU A 83 64.17 -16.04 1.42
CA LEU A 83 62.82 -15.52 1.73
C LEU A 83 61.98 -16.47 2.60
N GLN A 84 62.45 -17.71 2.83
CA GLN A 84 61.87 -18.62 3.81
C GLN A 84 61.88 -17.98 5.21
N ASN A 85 62.94 -17.24 5.56
CA ASN A 85 63.06 -16.56 6.85
C ASN A 85 61.98 -15.49 7.03
N ALA A 86 61.78 -14.63 6.03
CA ALA A 86 60.72 -13.61 6.04
C ALA A 86 59.32 -14.23 6.18
N ARG A 87 59.05 -15.32 5.47
CA ARG A 87 57.78 -16.06 5.59
C ARG A 87 57.60 -16.59 7.01
N LEU A 88 58.61 -17.26 7.57
CA LEU A 88 58.58 -17.78 8.94
C LEU A 88 58.39 -16.69 9.99
N PHE A 89 59.00 -15.52 9.83
CA PHE A 89 58.81 -14.38 10.72
C PHE A 89 57.38 -13.85 10.70
N LEU A 90 56.69 -13.92 9.55
CA LEU A 90 55.30 -13.47 9.42
C LEU A 90 54.26 -14.51 9.86
N GLU A 91 54.62 -15.79 10.03
CA GLU A 91 53.70 -16.83 10.48
C GLU A 91 53.01 -16.54 11.84
N PRO A 92 53.72 -16.06 12.89
CA PRO A 92 53.07 -15.60 14.11
C PRO A 92 52.05 -14.48 13.88
N VAL A 93 52.36 -13.52 13.00
CA VAL A 93 51.45 -12.41 12.66
C VAL A 93 50.23 -12.94 11.92
N LYS A 94 50.41 -13.85 10.96
CA LYS A 94 49.32 -14.53 10.24
C LYS A 94 48.43 -15.35 11.18
N ARG A 95 49.00 -16.04 12.17
CA ARG A 95 48.22 -16.78 13.18
C ARG A 95 47.40 -15.86 14.07
N LEU A 96 47.94 -14.68 14.43
CA LEU A 96 47.23 -13.68 15.22
C LEU A 96 46.11 -12.99 14.42
N HIS A 97 46.31 -12.87 13.10
CA HIS A 97 45.38 -12.22 12.18
C HIS A 97 45.01 -13.19 11.03
N PRO A 98 44.20 -14.24 11.29
CA PRO A 98 43.97 -15.28 10.29
C PRO A 98 43.23 -14.78 9.04
N TRP A 99 42.51 -13.66 9.14
CA TRP A 99 41.69 -13.09 8.09
C TRP A 99 42.46 -12.38 6.96
N ILE A 100 43.67 -11.85 7.21
CA ILE A 100 44.45 -11.17 6.16
C ILE A 100 45.04 -12.20 5.21
N THR A 101 45.02 -11.99 3.90
CA THR A 101 45.67 -12.90 2.94
C THR A 101 47.19 -12.85 3.10
N TYR A 102 47.91 -13.90 2.74
CA TYR A 102 49.38 -13.86 2.71
C TYR A 102 49.87 -12.78 1.73
N SER A 103 49.16 -12.61 0.62
CA SER A 103 49.43 -11.60 -0.40
C SER A 103 49.37 -10.17 0.15
N ASP A 104 48.34 -9.85 0.92
CA ASP A 104 48.26 -8.55 1.61
C ASP A 104 49.26 -8.47 2.76
N LEU A 105 49.46 -9.54 3.54
CA LEU A 105 50.40 -9.53 4.67
C LEU A 105 51.83 -9.26 4.23
N TRP A 106 52.31 -9.88 3.15
CA TRP A 106 53.68 -9.72 2.66
C TRP A 106 53.93 -8.30 2.14
N THR A 107 53.01 -7.76 1.34
CA THR A 107 53.14 -6.38 0.83
C THR A 107 52.98 -5.33 1.93
N LEU A 108 52.06 -5.56 2.87
CA LEU A 108 51.88 -4.72 4.06
C LEU A 108 53.13 -4.73 4.96
N ALA A 109 53.75 -5.90 5.11
CA ALA A 109 55.01 -6.04 5.85
C ALA A 109 56.14 -5.22 5.22
N GLY A 110 56.27 -5.22 3.90
CA GLY A 110 57.26 -4.42 3.19
C GLY A 110 57.10 -2.92 3.42
N VAL A 111 55.92 -2.36 3.17
CA VAL A 111 55.67 -0.91 3.35
C VAL A 111 55.79 -0.48 4.81
N THR A 112 55.40 -1.34 5.74
CA THR A 112 55.51 -1.08 7.19
C THR A 112 56.97 -1.09 7.63
N ALA A 113 57.76 -2.05 7.12
CA ALA A 113 59.19 -2.13 7.38
C ALA A 113 59.94 -0.91 6.85
N ILE A 114 59.63 -0.43 5.64
CA ILE A 114 60.23 0.78 5.06
C ILE A 114 60.02 1.99 5.99
N ARG A 115 58.77 2.23 6.41
CA ARG A 115 58.45 3.33 7.32
C ARG A 115 59.18 3.21 8.66
N ALA A 116 59.18 2.01 9.25
CA ALA A 116 59.81 1.77 10.55
C ALA A 116 61.34 1.92 10.52
N MET A 117 61.97 1.64 9.38
CA MET A 117 63.40 1.85 9.14
C MET A 117 63.75 3.30 8.75
N GLY A 118 62.80 4.23 8.89
CA GLY A 118 62.99 5.67 8.63
C GLY A 118 62.80 6.08 7.17
N GLY A 119 62.19 5.22 6.35
CA GLY A 119 61.80 5.51 4.98
C GLY A 119 60.46 6.27 4.89
N PRO A 120 60.02 6.61 3.67
CA PRO A 120 58.78 7.34 3.45
C PRO A 120 57.56 6.50 3.86
N GLU A 121 56.45 7.19 4.12
CA GLU A 121 55.14 6.55 4.17
C GLU A 121 54.72 6.21 2.73
N ILE A 122 54.38 4.93 2.50
CA ILE A 122 53.97 4.42 1.19
C ILE A 122 52.48 4.10 1.26
N ASP A 123 51.72 4.71 0.35
CA ASP A 123 50.30 4.42 0.17
C ASP A 123 50.12 2.94 -0.18
N TRP A 124 49.37 2.22 0.65
CA TRP A 124 49.13 0.79 0.49
C TRP A 124 47.64 0.51 0.58
N VAL A 125 47.13 -0.20 -0.43
CA VAL A 125 45.72 -0.56 -0.54
C VAL A 125 45.57 -2.08 -0.34
N PRO A 126 44.65 -2.54 0.52
CA PRO A 126 44.36 -3.97 0.71
C PRO A 126 43.51 -4.55 -0.43
N GLY A 127 43.36 -5.88 -0.47
CA GLY A 127 42.46 -6.57 -1.39
C GLY A 127 43.12 -7.65 -2.24
N ARG A 128 44.39 -7.98 -1.96
CA ARG A 128 45.08 -9.06 -2.68
C ARG A 128 44.56 -10.42 -2.22
N THR A 129 44.51 -11.36 -3.14
CA THR A 129 43.96 -12.70 -2.90
C THR A 129 45.05 -13.75 -2.94
N ASP A 130 44.92 -14.79 -2.12
CA ASP A 130 45.82 -15.94 -2.14
C ASP A 130 45.35 -16.97 -3.18
N PHE A 131 46.29 -17.60 -3.88
CA PHE A 131 45.94 -18.73 -4.74
C PHE A 131 45.55 -19.94 -3.88
N VAL A 132 44.67 -20.76 -4.47
CA VAL A 132 44.17 -22.00 -3.86
C VAL A 132 45.11 -23.16 -4.18
N ASP A 133 45.74 -23.14 -5.36
CA ASP A 133 46.70 -24.13 -5.87
C ASP A 133 47.82 -23.45 -6.67
N ASP A 134 48.73 -24.26 -7.23
CA ASP A 134 49.92 -23.82 -7.97
C ASP A 134 49.68 -23.57 -9.48
N SER A 135 48.43 -23.67 -9.97
CA SER A 135 48.11 -23.55 -11.40
C SER A 135 48.33 -22.15 -11.99
N LYS A 136 48.40 -21.12 -11.14
CA LYS A 136 48.53 -19.71 -11.54
C LYS A 136 49.89 -19.10 -11.17
N LEU A 137 50.86 -19.92 -10.79
CA LEU A 137 52.18 -19.42 -10.44
C LEU A 137 52.93 -18.91 -11.68
N PRO A 138 53.66 -17.79 -11.58
CA PRO A 138 54.49 -17.29 -12.66
C PRO A 138 55.58 -18.31 -13.02
N PRO A 139 55.98 -18.39 -14.30
CA PRO A 139 57.14 -19.19 -14.70
C PRO A 139 58.42 -18.66 -14.04
N ARG A 140 59.40 -19.54 -13.85
CA ARG A 140 60.73 -19.18 -13.33
C ARG A 140 61.44 -18.17 -14.24
N GLY A 141 62.26 -17.31 -13.65
CA GLY A 141 63.06 -16.32 -14.38
C GLY A 141 62.35 -14.98 -14.64
N ARG A 142 61.27 -14.66 -13.91
CA ARG A 142 60.62 -13.34 -13.98
C ARG A 142 61.29 -12.25 -13.13
N LEU A 143 62.19 -12.63 -12.24
CA LEU A 143 62.90 -11.70 -11.36
C LEU A 143 64.27 -11.32 -11.96
N PRO A 144 64.79 -10.13 -11.63
CA PRO A 144 66.08 -9.68 -12.14
C PRO A 144 67.22 -10.63 -11.78
N ASP A 145 68.18 -10.77 -12.70
CA ASP A 145 69.44 -11.48 -12.46
C ASP A 145 70.51 -10.44 -12.17
N ALA A 146 71.05 -10.48 -10.96
CA ALA A 146 72.04 -9.55 -10.45
C ALA A 146 73.35 -9.53 -11.25
N ALA A 147 73.65 -10.59 -12.02
CA ALA A 147 74.85 -10.68 -12.84
C ALA A 147 74.76 -9.98 -14.20
N GLN A 148 73.58 -9.50 -14.60
CA GLN A 148 73.32 -8.94 -15.93
C GLN A 148 73.42 -7.40 -15.98
N GLY A 149 73.43 -6.85 -17.21
CA GLY A 149 73.55 -5.41 -17.46
C GLY A 149 72.22 -4.68 -17.69
N ALA A 150 72.30 -3.42 -18.14
CA ALA A 150 71.16 -2.50 -18.26
C ALA A 150 70.01 -3.01 -19.15
N ASP A 151 70.31 -3.71 -20.25
CA ASP A 151 69.29 -4.26 -21.14
C ASP A 151 68.41 -5.32 -20.44
N HIS A 152 69.02 -6.16 -19.60
CA HIS A 152 68.27 -7.14 -18.80
C HIS A 152 67.41 -6.46 -17.75
N ILE A 153 67.92 -5.40 -17.12
CA ILE A 153 67.15 -4.61 -16.15
C ILE A 153 65.93 -4.01 -16.87
N ARG A 154 66.11 -3.37 -18.02
CA ARG A 154 64.97 -2.81 -18.77
C ARG A 154 63.96 -3.88 -19.17
N ASP A 155 64.41 -5.02 -19.69
CA ASP A 155 63.52 -6.15 -20.05
C ASP A 155 62.69 -6.63 -18.85
N ILE A 156 63.28 -6.65 -17.65
CA ILE A 156 62.58 -7.04 -16.43
C ILE A 156 61.56 -5.98 -16.01
N PHE A 157 61.95 -4.72 -15.92
CA PHE A 157 61.09 -3.72 -15.30
C PHE A 157 60.11 -3.05 -16.28
N TYR A 158 60.43 -2.97 -17.58
CA TYR A 158 59.49 -2.47 -18.59
C TYR A 158 58.29 -3.40 -18.75
N ARG A 159 58.48 -4.71 -18.57
CA ARG A 159 57.36 -5.67 -18.54
C ARG A 159 56.37 -5.37 -17.41
N MET A 160 56.83 -4.71 -16.35
CA MET A 160 55.98 -4.30 -15.23
C MET A 160 55.37 -2.91 -15.44
N GLY A 161 55.72 -2.22 -16.53
CA GLY A 161 55.27 -0.87 -16.85
C GLY A 161 56.13 0.27 -16.30
N PHE A 162 57.30 -0.03 -15.72
CA PHE A 162 58.20 1.01 -15.20
C PHE A 162 59.03 1.65 -16.29
N ASN A 163 59.39 2.92 -16.10
CA ASN A 163 60.36 3.62 -16.93
C ASN A 163 61.76 3.68 -16.28
N ASP A 164 62.75 4.18 -17.01
CA ASP A 164 64.15 4.22 -16.55
C ASP A 164 64.36 4.96 -15.23
N ARG A 165 63.60 6.02 -14.97
CA ARG A 165 63.67 6.78 -13.71
C ARG A 165 63.15 5.94 -12.54
N GLU A 166 62.04 5.25 -12.74
CA GLU A 166 61.42 4.41 -11.71
C GLU A 166 62.28 3.20 -11.39
N ILE A 167 62.90 2.60 -12.41
CA ILE A 167 63.89 1.52 -12.25
C ILE A 167 65.03 1.98 -11.35
N VAL A 168 65.64 3.13 -11.68
CA VAL A 168 66.73 3.69 -10.87
C VAL A 168 66.27 3.93 -9.44
N ALA A 169 65.09 4.51 -9.23
CA ALA A 169 64.55 4.75 -7.89
C ALA A 169 64.34 3.44 -7.10
N LEU A 170 63.83 2.39 -7.75
CA LEU A 170 63.59 1.07 -7.14
C LEU A 170 64.91 0.40 -6.72
N SER A 171 65.98 0.54 -7.50
CA SER A 171 67.31 0.05 -7.13
C SER A 171 67.84 0.66 -5.82
N GLY A 172 67.31 1.82 -5.41
CA GLY A 172 67.57 2.42 -4.10
C GLY A 172 67.18 1.55 -2.91
N ALA A 173 66.36 0.50 -3.11
CA ALA A 173 66.07 -0.51 -2.10
C ALA A 173 67.34 -1.24 -1.60
N HIS A 174 68.41 -1.29 -2.40
CA HIS A 174 69.73 -1.78 -1.97
C HIS A 174 70.40 -0.91 -0.90
N SER A 175 69.78 0.19 -0.47
CA SER A 175 70.10 0.86 0.80
C SER A 175 69.74 0.02 2.04
N LEU A 176 69.00 -1.07 1.86
CA LEU A 176 68.57 -1.98 2.91
C LEU A 176 69.08 -3.40 2.66
N GLY A 177 69.60 -4.03 3.70
CA GLY A 177 70.06 -5.41 3.69
C GLY A 177 71.48 -5.63 3.14
N ARG A 178 71.78 -6.89 2.85
CA ARG A 178 73.07 -7.37 2.36
C ARG A 178 72.89 -8.61 1.48
N CYS A 179 73.89 -8.89 0.66
CA CYS A 179 74.01 -10.14 -0.06
C CYS A 179 74.62 -11.22 0.82
N HIS A 180 74.18 -12.46 0.60
CA HIS A 180 74.74 -13.65 1.21
C HIS A 180 75.03 -14.70 0.14
N THR A 181 76.20 -15.30 0.26
CA THR A 181 76.79 -16.22 -0.73
C THR A 181 75.91 -17.43 -0.95
N GLU A 182 75.31 -17.98 0.11
CA GLU A 182 74.42 -19.15 0.05
C GLU A 182 73.06 -18.88 -0.61
N ASN A 183 72.64 -17.60 -0.70
CA ASN A 183 71.36 -17.22 -1.27
C ASN A 183 71.48 -16.77 -2.73
N SER A 184 72.50 -15.97 -3.03
CA SER A 184 72.61 -15.29 -4.34
C SER A 184 73.95 -15.51 -5.05
N GLY A 185 74.93 -16.13 -4.37
CA GLY A 185 76.32 -16.18 -4.81
C GLY A 185 77.12 -14.91 -4.49
N PHE A 186 76.47 -13.76 -4.31
CA PHE A 186 77.11 -12.50 -3.95
C PHE A 186 77.27 -12.36 -2.44
N GLU A 187 78.24 -11.55 -1.99
CA GLU A 187 78.53 -11.38 -0.57
C GLU A 187 78.76 -9.91 -0.16
N GLY A 188 78.17 -9.51 0.96
CA GLY A 188 78.49 -8.25 1.63
C GLY A 188 77.36 -7.23 1.64
N LYS A 189 77.59 -6.09 2.29
CA LYS A 189 76.59 -5.01 2.42
C LYS A 189 76.76 -4.01 1.27
N TRP A 190 75.65 -3.46 0.78
CA TRP A 190 75.68 -2.31 -0.12
C TRP A 190 76.03 -1.00 0.58
N VAL A 191 75.67 -0.88 1.87
CA VAL A 191 75.87 0.31 2.71
C VAL A 191 76.26 -0.08 4.13
N ASN A 192 76.88 0.82 4.89
CA ASN A 192 77.33 0.54 6.26
C ASN A 192 76.19 0.27 7.25
N ASN A 193 75.06 0.94 7.08
CA ASN A 193 73.88 0.76 7.94
C ASN A 193 72.68 0.21 7.15
N PRO A 194 72.65 -1.11 6.88
CA PRO A 194 71.66 -1.75 6.02
C PRO A 194 70.26 -1.87 6.65
N THR A 195 70.03 -1.29 7.83
CA THR A 195 68.74 -1.32 8.53
C THR A 195 68.05 0.04 8.59
N ARG A 196 68.63 1.05 7.93
CA ARG A 196 68.08 2.40 7.89
C ARG A 196 67.92 2.87 6.45
N PHE A 197 66.69 3.22 6.08
CA PHE A 197 66.42 3.74 4.76
C PHE A 197 67.10 5.11 4.58
N SER A 198 67.93 5.24 3.55
CA SER A 198 68.69 6.46 3.28
C SER A 198 69.12 6.55 1.82
N ASN A 199 69.64 7.71 1.39
CA ASN A 199 70.25 7.87 0.07
C ASN A 199 71.73 7.44 0.02
N GLN A 200 72.22 6.72 1.03
CA GLN A 200 73.63 6.34 1.12
C GLN A 200 74.06 5.44 -0.05
N TYR A 201 73.20 4.52 -0.50
CA TYR A 201 73.44 3.64 -1.65
C TYR A 201 73.86 4.41 -2.91
N PHE A 202 73.05 5.36 -3.39
CA PHE A 202 73.39 6.15 -4.59
C PHE A 202 74.63 7.02 -4.39
N ARG A 203 74.82 7.52 -3.16
CA ARG A 203 75.99 8.34 -2.83
C ARG A 203 77.28 7.55 -2.99
N LEU A 204 77.33 6.36 -2.40
CA LEU A 204 78.47 5.43 -2.47
C LEU A 204 78.66 4.89 -3.89
N LEU A 205 77.57 4.58 -4.59
CA LEU A 205 77.62 4.13 -5.97
C LEU A 205 78.36 5.14 -6.89
N LEU A 206 78.22 6.45 -6.62
CA LEU A 206 78.88 7.52 -7.36
C LEU A 206 80.24 7.97 -6.80
N SER A 207 80.44 7.92 -5.48
CA SER A 207 81.64 8.46 -4.84
C SER A 207 82.78 7.48 -4.77
N GLU A 208 82.48 6.18 -4.66
CA GLU A 208 83.47 5.15 -4.44
C GLU A 208 84.12 4.64 -5.73
N LYS A 209 85.37 4.19 -5.61
CA LYS A 209 86.08 3.54 -6.71
C LYS A 209 85.90 2.02 -6.62
N TRP A 210 84.87 1.54 -7.29
CA TRP A 210 84.54 0.13 -7.37
C TRP A 210 85.59 -0.69 -8.15
N THR A 211 85.99 -1.82 -7.58
CA THR A 211 86.93 -2.78 -8.20
C THR A 211 86.27 -4.14 -8.34
N GLU A 212 86.48 -4.79 -9.48
CA GLU A 212 85.94 -6.12 -9.74
C GLU A 212 86.59 -7.17 -8.83
N LYS A 213 85.77 -8.00 -8.20
CA LYS A 213 86.16 -9.05 -7.25
C LYS A 213 85.31 -10.29 -7.50
N THR A 214 85.96 -11.44 -7.72
CA THR A 214 85.28 -12.73 -7.79
C THR A 214 85.12 -13.30 -6.38
N VAL A 215 83.88 -13.67 -6.00
CA VAL A 215 83.59 -14.32 -4.72
C VAL A 215 84.13 -15.76 -4.75
N PRO A 216 85.08 -16.13 -3.87
CA PRO A 216 85.77 -17.43 -3.95
C PRO A 216 84.85 -18.66 -3.88
N GLU A 217 83.78 -18.58 -3.08
CA GLU A 217 82.88 -19.69 -2.78
C GLU A 217 81.89 -19.99 -3.91
N SER A 218 81.40 -18.95 -4.60
CA SER A 218 80.37 -19.07 -5.64
C SER A 218 80.92 -18.90 -7.06
N GLY A 219 82.07 -18.26 -7.21
CA GLY A 219 82.67 -17.92 -8.50
C GLY A 219 82.00 -16.74 -9.23
N VAL A 220 81.02 -16.07 -8.62
CA VAL A 220 80.38 -14.90 -9.24
C VAL A 220 81.25 -13.66 -9.13
N THR A 221 81.16 -12.79 -10.13
CA THR A 221 81.85 -11.51 -10.14
C THR A 221 80.96 -10.43 -9.52
N GLN A 222 81.50 -9.71 -8.54
CA GLN A 222 80.89 -8.53 -7.95
C GLN A 222 81.87 -7.36 -7.95
N PHE A 223 81.44 -6.19 -7.47
CA PHE A 223 82.31 -5.04 -7.27
C PHE A 223 82.47 -4.78 -5.78
N SER A 224 83.68 -4.46 -5.34
CA SER A 224 83.97 -4.12 -3.95
C SER A 224 84.73 -2.80 -3.83
N SER A 225 84.44 -2.07 -2.76
CA SER A 225 85.19 -0.89 -2.30
C SER A 225 85.28 -0.93 -0.78
N VAL A 226 86.41 -0.47 -0.22
CA VAL A 226 86.55 -0.30 1.23
C VAL A 226 86.16 1.13 1.53
N ASP A 227 85.12 1.31 2.34
CA ASP A 227 84.68 2.63 2.78
C ASP A 227 85.79 3.28 3.63
N PRO A 228 86.32 4.45 3.24
CA PRO A 228 87.49 5.05 3.89
C PRO A 228 87.21 5.58 5.30
N ASP A 229 85.95 5.80 5.67
CA ASP A 229 85.55 6.34 6.98
C ASP A 229 85.31 5.22 8.00
N THR A 230 84.84 4.07 7.55
CA THR A 230 84.42 2.94 8.41
C THR A 230 85.34 1.73 8.33
N GLU A 231 86.25 1.69 7.34
CA GLU A 231 87.10 0.54 7.00
C GLU A 231 86.32 -0.74 6.68
N GLU A 232 85.00 -0.64 6.48
CA GLU A 232 84.16 -1.77 6.09
C GLU A 232 84.25 -2.00 4.56
N GLU A 233 84.33 -3.26 4.15
CA GLU A 233 84.19 -3.62 2.74
C GLU A 233 82.72 -3.61 2.34
N LEU A 234 82.39 -2.79 1.33
CA LEU A 234 81.08 -2.68 0.71
C LEU A 234 81.10 -3.33 -0.67
N MET A 235 79.92 -3.65 -1.17
CA MET A 235 79.74 -4.29 -2.47
C MET A 235 78.71 -3.60 -3.37
N MET A 236 78.86 -3.77 -4.68
CA MET A 236 77.86 -3.48 -5.70
C MET A 236 77.72 -4.68 -6.66
N LEU A 237 76.49 -4.94 -7.09
CA LEU A 237 76.19 -5.96 -8.11
C LEU A 237 76.57 -5.43 -9.50
N PRO A 238 76.82 -6.32 -10.48
CA PRO A 238 76.88 -5.93 -11.88
C PRO A 238 75.68 -5.09 -12.34
N THR A 239 74.46 -5.43 -11.90
CA THR A 239 73.25 -4.63 -12.15
C THR A 239 73.28 -3.24 -11.49
N ASP A 240 73.90 -3.09 -10.32
CA ASP A 240 74.06 -1.79 -9.66
C ASP A 240 75.01 -0.90 -10.46
N MET A 241 76.13 -1.46 -10.92
CA MET A 241 77.09 -0.76 -11.76
C MET A 241 76.46 -0.32 -13.09
N ALA A 242 75.56 -1.13 -13.65
CA ALA A 242 74.82 -0.80 -14.86
C ALA A 242 74.10 0.55 -14.78
N LEU A 243 73.63 0.95 -13.59
CA LEU A 243 72.93 2.23 -13.38
C LEU A 243 73.83 3.45 -13.61
N THR A 244 75.15 3.29 -13.44
CA THR A 244 76.13 4.38 -13.64
C THR A 244 76.80 4.32 -15.02
N THR A 245 76.89 3.13 -15.61
CA THR A 245 77.53 2.94 -16.92
C THR A 245 76.56 3.17 -18.08
N ASP A 246 75.26 2.95 -17.89
CA ASP A 246 74.24 3.23 -18.90
C ASP A 246 73.93 4.74 -18.98
N PRO A 247 73.95 5.35 -20.19
CA PRO A 247 73.77 6.79 -20.35
C PRO A 247 72.42 7.35 -19.87
N GLU A 248 71.34 6.56 -19.91
CA GLU A 248 70.01 7.03 -19.49
C GLU A 248 69.81 6.83 -17.99
N PHE A 249 70.16 5.66 -17.45
CA PHE A 249 70.09 5.44 -16.01
C PHE A 249 71.00 6.41 -15.24
N SER A 250 72.20 6.66 -15.76
CA SER A 250 73.19 7.52 -15.10
C SER A 250 72.69 8.95 -14.92
N LYS A 251 71.78 9.44 -15.77
CA LYS A 251 71.17 10.78 -15.59
C LYS A 251 70.42 10.85 -14.27
N TYR A 252 69.61 9.84 -13.99
CA TYR A 252 68.77 9.78 -12.80
C TYR A 252 69.58 9.44 -11.54
N VAL A 253 70.62 8.61 -11.66
CA VAL A 253 71.52 8.31 -10.52
C VAL A 253 72.29 9.56 -10.07
N GLN A 254 72.74 10.40 -11.01
CA GLN A 254 73.54 11.60 -10.71
C GLN A 254 72.70 12.78 -10.21
N MET A 255 71.37 12.74 -10.31
CA MET A 255 70.50 13.78 -9.78
C MET A 255 70.50 13.75 -8.25
N ARG A 256 70.82 14.88 -7.61
CA ARG A 256 70.75 14.98 -6.14
C ARG A 256 69.29 14.84 -5.69
N PRO A 257 68.99 14.29 -4.50
CA PRO A 257 67.61 14.14 -4.00
C PRO A 257 66.83 15.46 -3.99
N MET A 258 67.52 16.58 -3.75
CA MET A 258 66.94 17.92 -3.74
C MET A 258 66.79 18.53 -5.14
N ASP A 259 67.57 18.08 -6.13
CA ASP A 259 67.45 18.46 -7.54
C ASP A 259 66.42 17.56 -8.26
N LEU A 260 66.23 16.31 -7.81
CA LEU A 260 65.13 15.42 -8.17
C LEU A 260 63.81 15.90 -7.56
N ALA A 261 63.82 16.31 -6.28
CA ALA A 261 62.68 16.96 -5.62
C ALA A 261 62.40 18.36 -6.18
N LYS A 262 63.43 19.12 -6.60
CA LYS A 262 63.27 20.40 -7.31
C LYS A 262 62.89 20.23 -8.78
N GLU A 263 63.24 19.19 -9.52
CA GLU A 263 62.59 18.95 -10.82
C GLU A 263 61.15 18.44 -10.64
N LEU A 264 60.85 17.82 -9.50
CA LEU A 264 59.49 17.56 -9.03
C LEU A 264 58.72 18.85 -8.63
N ASP A 265 59.39 19.88 -8.09
CA ASP A 265 58.78 21.14 -7.59
C ASP A 265 59.02 22.41 -8.44
N ALA A 266 59.91 22.39 -9.43
CA ALA A 266 60.36 23.59 -10.17
C ALA A 266 59.91 23.65 -11.63
N ALA A 267 58.87 22.91 -11.97
CA ALA A 267 57.99 23.26 -13.09
C ALA A 267 56.53 23.46 -12.66
N VAL A 268 56.20 23.25 -11.38
CA VAL A 268 54.84 23.15 -10.86
C VAL A 268 54.92 23.59 -9.39
N PRO A 269 54.36 24.75 -8.98
CA PRO A 269 54.16 25.07 -7.56
C PRO A 269 53.70 23.83 -6.78
N THR A 270 54.00 23.68 -5.48
CA THR A 270 53.47 22.53 -4.74
C THR A 270 51.95 22.46 -4.96
N MET A 271 51.33 21.28 -5.06
CA MET A 271 49.88 21.19 -5.29
C MET A 271 49.09 22.10 -4.31
N ASN A 272 49.62 22.27 -3.10
CA ASN A 272 49.12 23.20 -2.08
C ASN A 272 49.31 24.70 -2.43
N ASP A 273 50.45 25.10 -2.99
CA ASP A 273 50.71 26.47 -3.42
C ASP A 273 50.00 26.80 -4.74
N MET A 274 49.85 25.84 -5.66
CA MET A 274 49.10 26.01 -6.91
C MET A 274 47.68 26.47 -6.65
N LEU A 275 46.97 25.76 -5.76
CA LEU A 275 45.60 26.06 -5.38
C LEU A 275 45.46 27.48 -4.81
N ASP A 276 46.44 27.94 -4.04
CA ASP A 276 46.45 29.27 -3.45
C ASP A 276 46.61 30.38 -4.51
N PHE A 277 47.26 30.11 -5.64
CA PHE A 277 47.49 31.07 -6.75
C PHE A 277 46.59 30.84 -7.97
N LEU A 278 45.64 29.90 -7.93
CA LEU A 278 44.73 29.68 -9.04
C LEU A 278 43.97 30.97 -9.40
N PRO A 279 43.95 31.37 -10.69
CA PRO A 279 43.12 32.48 -11.14
C PRO A 279 41.63 32.09 -11.19
N ILE A 280 41.35 30.78 -11.20
CA ILE A 280 40.00 30.23 -11.10
C ILE A 280 39.56 30.32 -9.64
N PRO A 281 38.40 30.92 -9.34
CA PRO A 281 37.86 30.93 -7.98
C PRO A 281 37.60 29.52 -7.43
N THR A 282 38.44 29.06 -6.50
CA THR A 282 38.39 27.70 -5.93
C THR A 282 38.42 27.68 -4.40
N LEU A 283 37.65 26.77 -3.80
CA LEU A 283 37.68 26.39 -2.37
C LEU A 283 38.07 24.92 -2.19
N VAL A 284 38.81 24.62 -1.12
CA VAL A 284 39.01 23.25 -0.62
C VAL A 284 38.33 23.13 0.74
N VAL A 285 37.46 22.14 0.88
CA VAL A 285 36.57 21.97 2.03
C VAL A 285 36.74 20.57 2.62
N SER A 286 36.80 20.44 3.95
CA SER A 286 36.88 19.13 4.61
C SER A 286 35.60 18.31 4.44
N PRO A 287 35.65 17.00 4.77
CA PRO A 287 34.45 16.17 4.93
C PRO A 287 33.46 16.71 5.97
N SER A 288 33.95 17.50 6.92
CA SER A 288 33.15 18.21 7.93
C SER A 288 32.70 19.61 7.50
N TYR A 289 32.73 19.90 6.19
CA TYR A 289 32.33 21.16 5.57
C TYR A 289 33.13 22.39 6.02
N ARG A 290 34.31 22.23 6.62
CA ARG A 290 35.17 23.38 6.96
C ARG A 290 36.04 23.78 5.78
N ILE A 291 36.06 25.06 5.46
CA ILE A 291 36.92 25.62 4.41
C ILE A 291 38.37 25.54 4.89
N HIS A 292 39.18 24.71 4.24
CA HIS A 292 40.61 24.59 4.52
C HIS A 292 41.43 25.58 3.70
N ARG A 293 41.04 25.86 2.46
CA ARG A 293 41.78 26.76 1.56
C ARG A 293 40.85 27.54 0.65
N ALA A 294 41.33 28.72 0.22
CA ALA A 294 40.70 29.60 -0.74
C ALA A 294 41.77 30.21 -1.67
N SER A 295 41.59 30.02 -2.97
CA SER A 295 42.46 30.56 -4.03
C SER A 295 42.48 32.08 -4.07
N ALA A 296 43.56 32.66 -4.61
CA ALA A 296 43.66 34.11 -4.85
C ALA A 296 42.55 34.63 -5.77
N GLY A 297 42.23 33.88 -6.85
CA GLY A 297 41.15 34.23 -7.77
C GLY A 297 39.79 34.35 -7.08
N LEU A 298 39.49 33.48 -6.09
CA LEU A 298 38.25 33.55 -5.33
C LEU A 298 38.19 34.76 -4.40
N LEU A 299 39.29 35.06 -3.72
CA LEU A 299 39.38 36.20 -2.81
C LEU A 299 39.19 37.53 -3.56
N GLU A 300 39.78 37.64 -4.75
CA GLU A 300 39.59 38.77 -5.65
C GLU A 300 38.16 38.85 -6.16
N ALA A 301 37.63 37.76 -6.73
CA ALA A 301 36.29 37.71 -7.30
C ALA A 301 35.18 38.06 -6.30
N TRP A 302 35.30 37.57 -5.06
CA TRP A 302 34.30 37.79 -4.02
C TRP A 302 34.61 39.00 -3.14
N GLY A 303 35.77 39.66 -3.30
CA GLY A 303 36.18 40.79 -2.47
C GLY A 303 36.30 40.43 -0.99
N ARG A 304 36.70 39.19 -0.68
CA ARG A 304 36.81 38.66 0.69
C ARG A 304 38.26 38.47 1.07
N ARG A 305 38.57 38.59 2.36
CA ARG A 305 39.91 38.29 2.88
C ARG A 305 40.00 36.83 3.31
N ARG A 306 41.19 36.22 3.14
CA ARG A 306 41.45 34.80 3.41
C ARG A 306 41.08 34.41 4.84
N GLU A 307 41.39 35.26 5.81
CA GLU A 307 41.17 35.02 7.25
C GLU A 307 39.69 34.96 7.64
N VAL A 308 38.81 35.46 6.77
CA VAL A 308 37.35 35.46 6.99
C VAL A 308 36.71 34.16 6.50
N LEU A 309 37.32 33.48 5.52
CA LEU A 309 36.78 32.28 4.90
C LEU A 309 37.41 31.00 5.45
N VAL A 310 38.75 30.96 5.57
CA VAL A 310 39.47 29.76 6.01
C VAL A 310 39.17 29.46 7.48
N GLY A 311 38.85 28.20 7.78
CA GLY A 311 38.47 27.70 9.10
C GLY A 311 36.97 27.79 9.41
N GLN A 312 36.20 28.55 8.62
CA GLN A 312 34.74 28.62 8.75
C GLN A 312 34.07 27.39 8.16
N ASP A 313 32.87 27.09 8.66
CA ASP A 313 31.95 26.17 7.99
C ASP A 313 31.48 26.77 6.65
N LEU A 314 31.45 25.96 5.60
CA LEU A 314 31.16 26.34 4.21
C LEU A 314 29.82 27.07 4.09
N PHE A 315 28.77 26.52 4.70
CA PHE A 315 27.42 27.08 4.58
C PHE A 315 27.28 28.36 5.41
N THR A 316 27.94 28.42 6.56
CA THR A 316 28.01 29.61 7.39
C THR A 316 28.75 30.75 6.67
N ALA A 317 29.87 30.43 6.01
CA ALA A 317 30.67 31.40 5.27
C ALA A 317 29.94 31.97 4.04
N LEU A 318 29.22 31.12 3.30
CA LEU A 318 28.49 31.55 2.11
C LEU A 318 27.17 32.25 2.48
N TYR A 319 26.38 31.68 3.37
CA TYR A 319 24.99 32.09 3.55
C TYR A 319 24.64 32.63 4.95
N HIS A 320 25.60 32.77 5.86
CA HIS A 320 25.37 33.31 7.21
C HIS A 320 24.30 32.55 8.03
N GLY A 321 24.27 31.20 8.00
CA GLY A 321 23.38 30.38 8.85
C GLY A 321 23.39 28.89 8.51
N SER A 322 22.51 28.11 9.16
CA SER A 322 22.39 26.64 8.97
C SER A 322 21.94 26.25 7.54
N PRO A 323 22.34 25.08 7.00
CA PRO A 323 21.92 24.61 5.66
C PRO A 323 20.40 24.44 5.50
N THR A 324 19.67 24.24 6.61
CA THR A 324 18.25 23.86 6.61
C THR A 324 17.27 25.02 6.80
N GLU A 325 17.74 26.26 6.95
CA GLU A 325 16.90 27.40 7.34
C GLU A 325 16.39 28.23 6.14
N ARG A 326 16.89 28.02 4.91
CA ARG A 326 16.41 28.72 3.70
C ARG A 326 16.45 27.84 2.43
N PHE A 327 15.43 28.01 1.58
CA PHE A 327 15.21 27.23 0.35
C PHE A 327 16.26 27.44 -0.75
N ASP A 328 16.97 28.57 -0.74
CA ASP A 328 18.01 28.94 -1.72
C ASP A 328 19.30 28.10 -1.61
N ARG A 329 19.46 27.31 -0.53
CA ARG A 329 20.66 26.49 -0.25
C ARG A 329 20.50 25.02 -0.61
N ILE A 330 19.26 24.54 -0.72
CA ILE A 330 18.93 23.12 -0.96
C ILE A 330 19.57 22.58 -2.25
N PRO A 331 19.57 23.30 -3.39
CA PRO A 331 20.18 22.79 -4.62
C PRO A 331 21.68 22.55 -4.46
N PHE A 332 22.38 23.42 -3.73
CA PHE A 332 23.82 23.30 -3.52
C PHE A 332 24.17 22.14 -2.59
N VAL A 333 23.42 21.96 -1.50
CA VAL A 333 23.56 20.80 -0.60
C VAL A 333 23.31 19.49 -1.36
N TYR A 334 22.21 19.42 -2.10
CA TYR A 334 21.86 18.23 -2.90
C TYR A 334 22.91 17.93 -3.99
N ALA A 335 23.45 18.97 -4.63
CA ALA A 335 24.53 18.80 -5.60
C ALA A 335 25.82 18.24 -4.95
N ILE A 336 26.12 18.62 -3.71
CA ILE A 336 27.23 18.03 -2.95
C ILE A 336 26.94 16.56 -2.61
N GLU A 337 25.75 16.26 -2.08
CA GLU A 337 25.35 14.88 -1.72
C GLU A 337 25.38 13.96 -2.95
N THR A 338 24.79 14.38 -4.07
CA THR A 338 24.80 13.59 -5.31
C THR A 338 26.20 13.48 -5.93
N ALA A 339 27.09 14.43 -5.70
CA ALA A 339 28.49 14.30 -6.09
C ALA A 339 29.18 13.22 -5.24
N LEU A 340 28.98 13.24 -3.92
CA LEU A 340 29.53 12.28 -2.97
C LEU A 340 29.04 10.85 -3.27
N GLU A 341 27.73 10.66 -3.44
CA GLU A 341 27.12 9.36 -3.76
C GLU A 341 27.66 8.80 -5.08
N ALA A 342 27.74 9.63 -6.11
CA ALA A 342 28.19 9.21 -7.44
C ALA A 342 29.72 9.16 -7.59
N ARG A 343 30.48 9.66 -6.59
CA ARG A 343 31.93 9.92 -6.65
C ARG A 343 32.36 10.60 -7.94
N ALA A 344 31.58 11.56 -8.40
CA ALA A 344 31.75 12.20 -9.70
C ALA A 344 31.49 13.71 -9.60
N LEU A 345 32.10 14.47 -10.51
CA LEU A 345 31.87 15.91 -10.64
C LEU A 345 30.37 16.20 -10.82
N ARG A 346 29.88 17.21 -10.11
CA ARG A 346 28.53 17.77 -10.28
C ARG A 346 28.58 19.28 -10.41
N LEU A 347 27.67 19.82 -11.21
CA LEU A 347 27.48 21.26 -11.38
C LEU A 347 26.26 21.70 -10.59
N CYS A 348 26.40 22.79 -9.84
CA CYS A 348 25.28 23.51 -9.24
C CYS A 348 25.26 24.93 -9.78
N HIS A 349 24.33 25.20 -10.69
CA HIS A 349 24.15 26.53 -11.25
C HIS A 349 23.59 27.48 -10.20
N ALA A 350 24.00 28.76 -10.24
CA ALA A 350 23.59 29.78 -9.29
C ALA A 350 23.74 29.36 -7.80
N ALA A 351 24.78 28.59 -7.49
CA ALA A 351 25.05 28.08 -6.16
C ALA A 351 25.28 29.21 -5.14
N TYR A 352 25.91 30.32 -5.53
CA TYR A 352 26.19 31.43 -4.63
C TYR A 352 26.08 32.78 -5.31
N VAL A 353 25.72 33.83 -4.56
CA VAL A 353 25.71 35.22 -5.06
C VAL A 353 26.67 36.05 -4.22
N ALA A 354 27.69 36.62 -4.88
CA ALA A 354 28.66 37.53 -4.28
C ALA A 354 28.78 38.78 -5.15
N ASN A 355 28.77 39.96 -4.51
CA ASN A 355 28.89 41.26 -5.20
C ASN A 355 27.85 41.48 -6.32
N GLY A 356 26.66 40.89 -6.20
CA GLY A 356 25.60 40.98 -7.22
C GLY A 356 25.79 40.06 -8.42
N ILE A 357 26.80 39.19 -8.40
CA ILE A 357 27.10 38.21 -9.46
C ILE A 357 26.71 36.82 -8.96
N SER A 358 26.03 36.05 -9.82
CA SER A 358 25.69 34.65 -9.56
C SER A 358 26.83 33.73 -10.00
N TRP A 359 27.14 32.74 -9.17
CA TRP A 359 28.27 31.83 -9.34
C TRP A 359 27.78 30.39 -9.43
N THR A 360 28.22 29.68 -10.47
CA THR A 360 28.00 28.25 -10.66
C THR A 360 29.13 27.47 -9.99
N ALA A 361 28.78 26.50 -9.15
CA ALA A 361 29.75 25.65 -8.45
C ALA A 361 29.99 24.34 -9.20
N ARG A 362 31.26 24.03 -9.48
CA ARG A 362 31.73 22.73 -9.94
C ARG A 362 32.27 21.96 -8.74
N ILE A 363 31.50 21.00 -8.26
CA ILE A 363 31.75 20.26 -7.02
C ILE A 363 32.45 18.95 -7.37
N MET A 364 33.64 18.77 -6.82
CA MET A 364 34.50 17.62 -7.08
C MET A 364 34.88 16.95 -5.76
N PRO A 365 34.28 15.79 -5.43
CA PRO A 365 34.62 15.09 -4.22
C PRO A 365 35.88 14.25 -4.42
N VAL A 366 36.90 14.52 -3.62
CA VAL A 366 38.21 13.84 -3.67
C VAL A 366 38.19 12.71 -2.66
N HIS A 367 38.27 11.48 -3.16
CA HIS A 367 38.26 10.28 -2.33
C HIS A 367 39.61 9.57 -2.39
N ASN A 368 39.95 8.88 -1.32
CA ASN A 368 40.96 7.82 -1.31
C ASN A 368 40.27 6.51 -0.93
N GLY A 369 40.05 5.65 -1.93
CA GLY A 369 39.16 4.50 -1.77
C GLY A 369 37.74 4.93 -1.39
N ASP A 370 37.25 4.48 -0.24
CA ASP A 370 35.93 4.83 0.29
C ASP A 370 35.92 6.05 1.21
N GLU A 371 37.09 6.55 1.61
CA GLU A 371 37.20 7.71 2.48
C GLU A 371 37.17 9.00 1.65
N LEU A 372 36.25 9.91 1.99
CA LEU A 372 36.24 11.26 1.45
C LEU A 372 37.38 12.05 2.11
N LEU A 373 38.35 12.53 1.32
CA LEU A 373 39.44 13.36 1.80
C LEU A 373 39.04 14.84 1.88
N CYS A 374 38.40 15.37 0.84
CA CYS A 374 37.92 16.74 0.77
C CYS A 374 36.94 16.94 -0.40
N LEU A 375 36.27 18.09 -0.41
CA LEU A 375 35.56 18.63 -1.57
C LEU A 375 36.40 19.76 -2.18
N VAL A 376 36.69 19.69 -3.47
CA VAL A 376 37.20 20.82 -4.24
C VAL A 376 36.03 21.45 -4.98
N ILE A 377 35.80 22.75 -4.77
CA ILE A 377 34.69 23.48 -5.38
C ILE A 377 35.26 24.65 -6.17
N GLU A 378 35.17 24.56 -7.49
CA GLU A 378 35.50 25.66 -8.40
C GLU A 378 34.24 26.47 -8.69
N TRP A 379 34.39 27.77 -8.87
CA TRP A 379 33.31 28.69 -9.12
C TRP A 379 33.53 29.41 -10.44
N GLU A 380 32.51 29.32 -11.29
CA GLU A 380 32.48 29.98 -12.57
C GLU A 380 31.40 31.07 -12.54
N GLN A 381 31.72 32.22 -13.10
CA GLN A 381 30.73 33.28 -13.26
C GLN A 381 29.78 32.89 -14.39
N ASP A 382 28.48 32.82 -14.11
CA ASP A 382 27.50 32.65 -15.18
C ASP A 382 27.44 33.94 -16.02
N GLU A 383 27.44 33.80 -17.36
CA GLU A 383 26.86 34.81 -18.23
C GLU A 383 25.35 34.83 -17.95
N LEU A 384 24.91 35.76 -17.10
CA LEU A 384 23.49 35.97 -16.84
C LEU A 384 22.78 36.31 -18.15
N HIS A 385 21.92 35.40 -18.63
CA HIS A 385 21.09 35.67 -19.79
C HIS A 385 20.14 36.80 -19.44
N THR A 386 20.37 37.94 -20.09
CA THR A 386 19.60 39.15 -19.86
C THR A 386 18.39 39.14 -20.77
N THR A 387 17.21 38.91 -20.21
CA THR A 387 15.94 39.06 -20.94
C THR A 387 15.33 40.41 -20.56
N THR A 388 15.22 41.31 -21.55
CA THR A 388 14.53 42.58 -21.35
C THR A 388 13.05 42.40 -21.68
N LEU A 389 12.20 42.48 -20.67
CA LEU A 389 10.73 42.44 -20.84
C LEU A 389 10.17 43.76 -20.31
N ASN A 390 9.47 44.54 -21.15
CA ASN A 390 8.87 45.82 -20.78
C ASN A 390 9.82 46.86 -20.15
N GLY A 391 11.11 46.84 -20.52
CA GLY A 391 12.11 47.75 -19.97
C GLY A 391 12.70 47.31 -18.62
N GLU A 392 12.19 46.23 -18.02
CA GLU A 392 12.81 45.57 -16.88
C GLU A 392 13.78 44.50 -17.36
N ILE A 393 15.00 44.57 -16.83
CA ILE A 393 16.07 43.61 -17.10
C ILE A 393 15.92 42.49 -16.09
N THR A 394 15.54 41.30 -16.57
CA THR A 394 15.55 40.07 -15.78
C THR A 394 16.76 39.23 -16.19
N GLN A 395 17.55 38.82 -15.20
CA GLN A 395 18.75 38.03 -15.38
C GLN A 395 18.48 36.60 -14.91
N SER A 396 18.68 35.61 -15.78
CA SER A 396 18.50 34.19 -15.46
C SER A 396 19.70 33.36 -15.94
N TRP A 397 20.11 32.38 -15.14
CA TRP A 397 21.21 31.46 -15.47
C TRP A 397 20.82 30.34 -16.45
N LEU A 398 19.52 30.14 -16.68
CA LEU A 398 19.00 29.12 -17.59
C LEU A 398 18.23 29.82 -18.71
N PRO A 399 18.60 29.67 -20.00
CA PRO A 399 17.79 30.17 -21.10
C PRO A 399 16.34 29.72 -20.94
N ILE A 400 15.38 30.63 -21.14
CA ILE A 400 13.95 30.33 -20.93
C ILE A 400 13.51 29.08 -21.71
N ASP A 401 14.03 28.89 -22.92
CA ASP A 401 13.73 27.72 -23.75
C ASP A 401 14.26 26.40 -23.14
N ASP A 402 15.44 26.44 -22.51
CA ASP A 402 16.01 25.30 -21.81
C ASP A 402 15.30 25.01 -20.50
N ALA A 403 14.92 26.07 -19.76
CA ALA A 403 14.10 25.97 -18.55
C ALA A 403 12.76 25.30 -18.83
N PHE A 404 12.07 25.73 -19.90
CA PHE A 404 10.80 25.15 -20.31
C PHE A 404 10.95 23.69 -20.75
N ARG A 405 12.00 23.37 -21.52
CA ARG A 405 12.29 21.99 -21.93
C ARG A 405 12.55 21.08 -20.74
N ILE A 406 13.39 21.51 -19.79
CA ILE A 406 13.71 20.75 -18.57
C ILE A 406 12.45 20.55 -17.73
N LEU A 407 11.66 21.60 -17.51
CA LEU A 407 10.41 21.53 -16.77
C LEU A 407 9.46 20.49 -17.38
N VAL A 408 9.23 20.55 -18.69
CA VAL A 408 8.34 19.62 -19.40
C VAL A 408 8.86 18.18 -19.36
N GLN A 409 10.18 17.98 -19.47
CA GLN A 409 10.80 16.65 -19.38
C GLN A 409 10.80 16.06 -17.98
N ALA A 410 10.85 16.89 -16.93
CA ALA A 410 10.83 16.45 -15.53
C ALA A 410 9.46 15.91 -15.10
N VAL A 411 8.37 16.35 -15.75
CA VAL A 411 7.01 15.86 -15.46
C VAL A 411 6.85 14.43 -15.97
N LYS A 412 6.72 13.48 -15.04
CA LYS A 412 6.56 12.04 -15.33
C LYS A 412 5.09 11.58 -15.31
N ASP A 413 4.26 12.18 -14.46
CA ASP A 413 2.86 11.75 -14.27
C ASP A 413 1.92 12.18 -15.41
N TYR A 414 2.39 13.11 -16.25
CA TYR A 414 1.65 13.61 -17.41
C TYR A 414 2.43 13.37 -18.69
N ALA A 415 1.73 12.85 -19.69
CA ALA A 415 2.22 12.91 -21.06
C ALA A 415 1.94 14.31 -21.63
N ILE A 416 2.99 15.06 -21.92
CA ILE A 416 2.92 16.42 -22.47
C ILE A 416 3.64 16.43 -23.81
N PHE A 417 2.92 16.72 -24.88
CA PHE A 417 3.48 16.75 -26.23
C PHE A 417 2.72 17.71 -27.15
N LEU A 418 3.41 18.18 -28.18
CA LEU A 418 2.85 18.99 -29.24
C LEU A 418 2.43 18.13 -30.42
N LEU A 419 1.38 18.54 -31.11
CA LEU A 419 0.92 18.01 -32.38
C LEU A 419 1.06 19.09 -33.45
N ASP A 420 1.39 18.71 -34.68
CA ASP A 420 1.31 19.61 -35.84
C ASP A 420 -0.16 19.94 -36.17
N THR A 421 -0.38 20.80 -37.17
CA THR A 421 -1.73 21.19 -37.63
C THR A 421 -2.54 20.03 -38.20
N ARG A 422 -1.91 18.88 -38.45
CA ARG A 422 -2.56 17.64 -38.94
C ARG A 422 -2.77 16.61 -37.83
N GLY A 423 -2.34 16.87 -36.59
CA GLY A 423 -2.46 15.93 -35.47
C GLY A 423 -1.28 14.95 -35.32
N ASN A 424 -0.16 15.16 -36.02
CA ASN A 424 1.03 14.32 -35.85
C ASN A 424 1.90 14.79 -34.69
N VAL A 425 2.46 13.85 -33.93
CA VAL A 425 3.27 14.14 -32.75
C VAL A 425 4.59 14.83 -33.14
N MET A 426 4.87 16.00 -32.58
CA MET A 426 6.08 16.80 -32.83
C MET A 426 7.09 16.77 -31.68
N THR A 427 6.62 16.67 -30.44
CA THR A 427 7.49 16.61 -29.25
C THR A 427 7.11 15.42 -28.39
N TRP A 428 7.98 15.02 -27.48
CA TRP A 428 7.74 13.89 -26.59
C TRP A 428 8.50 14.10 -25.28
N ASN A 429 7.78 14.12 -24.17
CA ASN A 429 8.39 14.24 -22.84
C ASN A 429 8.54 12.87 -22.16
N THR A 430 9.37 12.81 -21.10
CA THR A 430 9.58 11.59 -20.30
C THR A 430 8.26 10.97 -19.82
N GLY A 431 7.32 11.79 -19.35
CA GLY A 431 6.02 11.30 -18.91
C GLY A 431 5.17 10.67 -20.03
N ALA A 432 5.29 11.14 -21.27
CA ALA A 432 4.61 10.54 -22.42
C ALA A 432 5.21 9.17 -22.78
N GLU A 433 6.53 9.04 -22.73
CA GLU A 433 7.22 7.78 -22.94
C GLU A 433 6.81 6.73 -21.90
N LEU A 434 6.82 7.09 -20.61
CA LEU A 434 6.42 6.20 -19.52
C LEU A 434 4.94 5.81 -19.60
N ASN A 435 4.05 6.79 -19.80
CA ASN A 435 2.61 6.51 -19.77
C ASN A 435 2.11 5.75 -21.00
N LYS A 436 2.72 5.95 -22.18
CA LYS A 436 2.24 5.41 -23.46
C LYS A 436 3.10 4.27 -24.02
N GLY A 437 4.31 4.07 -23.50
CA GLY A 437 5.20 2.96 -23.87
C GLY A 437 5.91 3.12 -25.22
N TYR A 438 5.88 4.32 -25.81
CA TYR A 438 6.59 4.61 -27.06
C TYR A 438 7.84 5.43 -26.79
N LYS A 439 8.97 5.04 -27.40
CA LYS A 439 10.17 5.89 -27.45
C LYS A 439 9.92 7.07 -28.39
N LYS A 440 10.63 8.18 -28.16
CA LYS A 440 10.52 9.40 -28.98
C LYS A 440 10.71 9.09 -30.46
N GLU A 441 11.72 8.32 -30.81
CA GLU A 441 12.09 7.99 -32.20
C GLU A 441 10.99 7.19 -32.93
N GLU A 442 10.11 6.52 -32.17
CA GLU A 442 9.07 5.65 -32.71
C GLU A 442 7.73 6.36 -32.95
N ILE A 443 7.51 7.50 -32.28
CA ILE A 443 6.21 8.16 -32.22
C ILE A 443 6.20 9.55 -32.85
N ILE A 444 7.34 10.25 -32.89
CA ILE A 444 7.45 11.51 -33.62
C ILE A 444 7.06 11.29 -35.08
N GLY A 445 6.18 12.17 -35.59
CA GLY A 445 5.62 12.10 -36.94
C GLY A 445 4.42 11.18 -37.11
N LYS A 446 4.07 10.34 -36.12
CA LYS A 446 2.85 9.53 -36.17
C LYS A 446 1.63 10.33 -35.72
N HIS A 447 0.47 9.98 -36.29
CA HIS A 447 -0.79 10.61 -35.92
C HIS A 447 -1.27 10.14 -34.54
N PHE A 448 -1.82 11.07 -33.75
CA PHE A 448 -2.20 10.81 -32.35
C PHE A 448 -3.41 9.86 -32.17
N THR A 449 -4.10 9.51 -33.26
CA THR A 449 -5.16 8.48 -33.28
C THR A 449 -4.67 7.12 -32.79
N THR A 450 -3.36 6.85 -32.85
CA THR A 450 -2.75 5.62 -32.34
C THR A 450 -2.97 5.38 -30.84
N PHE A 451 -3.47 6.36 -30.09
CA PHE A 451 -3.79 6.24 -28.66
C PHE A 451 -5.26 5.94 -28.37
N TYR A 452 -6.10 5.75 -29.39
CA TYR A 452 -7.54 5.52 -29.27
C TYR A 452 -7.89 4.08 -29.64
N GLY A 453 -9.02 3.60 -29.11
CA GLY A 453 -9.56 2.29 -29.47
C GLY A 453 -10.24 2.32 -30.83
N GLU A 454 -10.48 1.15 -31.43
CA GLU A 454 -11.12 1.07 -32.75
C GLU A 454 -12.51 1.73 -32.80
N GLU A 455 -13.30 1.64 -31.73
CA GLU A 455 -14.62 2.25 -31.65
C GLU A 455 -14.56 3.78 -31.68
N ASP A 456 -13.61 4.37 -30.95
CA ASP A 456 -13.35 5.81 -30.95
C ASP A 456 -12.86 6.30 -32.32
N ILE A 457 -12.01 5.51 -32.99
CA ILE A 457 -11.53 5.81 -34.34
C ILE A 457 -12.67 5.74 -35.36
N ARG A 458 -13.49 4.68 -35.33
CA ARG A 458 -14.65 4.53 -36.22
C ARG A 458 -15.68 5.64 -36.03
N SER A 459 -15.86 6.10 -34.79
CA SER A 459 -16.71 7.24 -34.50
C SER A 459 -16.06 8.60 -34.81
N ARG A 460 -14.82 8.65 -35.31
CA ARG A 460 -14.08 9.90 -35.58
C ARG A 460 -13.92 10.78 -34.34
N LYS A 461 -13.83 10.19 -33.15
CA LYS A 461 -13.65 10.94 -31.89
C LYS A 461 -12.38 11.81 -31.91
N PRO A 462 -11.20 11.32 -32.36
CA PRO A 462 -9.98 12.14 -32.41
C PRO A 462 -10.12 13.39 -33.28
N GLU A 463 -10.71 13.26 -34.47
CA GLU A 463 -10.91 14.39 -35.38
C GLU A 463 -11.88 15.41 -34.79
N ARG A 464 -12.98 14.96 -34.18
CA ARG A 464 -13.93 15.84 -33.49
C ARG A 464 -13.29 16.59 -32.33
N GLU A 465 -12.41 15.95 -31.55
CA GLU A 465 -11.67 16.63 -30.48
C GLU A 465 -10.82 17.79 -31.02
N LEU A 466 -10.14 17.61 -32.16
CA LEU A 466 -9.40 18.71 -32.80
C LEU A 466 -10.32 19.80 -33.37
N GLU A 467 -11.43 19.43 -33.99
CA GLU A 467 -12.42 20.38 -34.53
C GLU A 467 -13.02 21.26 -33.42
N ILE A 468 -13.40 20.65 -32.29
CA ILE A 468 -13.90 21.37 -31.10
C ILE A 468 -12.79 22.26 -30.54
N CYS A 469 -11.57 21.75 -30.42
CA CYS A 469 -10.42 22.52 -29.93
C CYS A 469 -10.11 23.74 -30.81
N LEU A 470 -10.24 23.64 -32.14
CA LEU A 470 -10.09 24.79 -33.04
C LEU A 470 -11.19 25.84 -32.87
N ARG A 471 -12.43 25.40 -32.64
CA ARG A 471 -13.58 26.30 -32.46
C ARG A 471 -13.57 27.00 -31.10
N GLU A 472 -13.21 26.28 -30.04
CA GLU A 472 -13.36 26.71 -28.64
C GLU A 472 -12.02 27.03 -27.96
N GLY A 473 -10.89 26.79 -28.64
CA GLY A 473 -9.53 26.99 -28.15
C GLY A 473 -8.99 25.84 -27.29
N ARG A 474 -9.87 25.08 -26.63
CA ARG A 474 -9.53 23.93 -25.77
C ARG A 474 -10.64 22.87 -25.82
N VAL A 475 -10.26 21.61 -25.65
CA VAL A 475 -11.18 20.49 -25.38
C VAL A 475 -10.62 19.65 -24.23
N GLU A 476 -11.52 19.07 -23.44
CA GLU A 476 -11.18 18.15 -22.36
C GLU A 476 -12.09 16.92 -22.43
N ASP A 477 -11.51 15.73 -22.34
CA ASP A 477 -12.19 14.44 -22.42
C ASP A 477 -11.60 13.45 -21.41
N GLU A 478 -12.46 12.65 -20.79
CA GLU A 478 -12.03 11.48 -20.03
C GLU A 478 -12.42 10.20 -20.77
N GLY A 479 -11.46 9.28 -20.89
CA GLY A 479 -11.74 8.01 -21.54
C GLY A 479 -10.56 7.06 -21.55
N TRP A 480 -10.82 5.87 -22.11
CA TRP A 480 -9.78 4.89 -22.33
C TRP A 480 -8.80 5.37 -23.38
N ARG A 481 -7.51 5.19 -23.11
CA ARG A 481 -6.41 5.37 -24.06
C ARG A 481 -5.54 4.11 -24.07
N TYR A 482 -4.86 3.90 -25.19
CA TYR A 482 -4.10 2.67 -25.44
C TYR A 482 -2.61 2.95 -25.50
N ARG A 483 -1.82 2.04 -24.92
CA ARG A 483 -0.36 2.01 -24.96
C ARG A 483 0.13 1.19 -26.15
N LYS A 484 1.44 1.24 -26.41
CA LYS A 484 2.12 0.45 -27.45
C LYS A 484 1.88 -1.06 -27.34
N ASP A 485 1.84 -1.59 -26.13
CA ASP A 485 1.63 -3.02 -25.86
C ASP A 485 0.16 -3.47 -25.99
N GLY A 486 -0.75 -2.55 -26.33
CA GLY A 486 -2.19 -2.80 -26.41
C GLY A 486 -2.93 -2.68 -25.08
N SER A 487 -2.24 -2.47 -23.96
CA SER A 487 -2.90 -2.22 -22.67
C SER A 487 -3.64 -0.88 -22.70
N ARG A 488 -4.82 -0.84 -22.06
CA ARG A 488 -5.61 0.38 -21.91
C ARG A 488 -5.36 1.02 -20.55
N PHE A 489 -5.55 2.34 -20.48
CA PHE A 489 -5.51 3.10 -19.23
C PHE A 489 -6.57 4.20 -19.26
N TRP A 490 -7.12 4.52 -18.09
CA TRP A 490 -8.08 5.61 -17.97
C TRP A 490 -7.33 6.93 -17.94
N ALA A 491 -7.73 7.86 -18.80
CA ALA A 491 -7.00 9.11 -18.96
C ALA A 491 -7.94 10.30 -19.01
N ASN A 492 -7.52 11.39 -18.36
CA ASN A 492 -8.03 12.73 -18.63
C ASN A 492 -7.10 13.38 -19.66
N VAL A 493 -7.67 13.85 -20.75
CA VAL A 493 -6.97 14.41 -21.91
C VAL A 493 -7.43 15.84 -22.12
N VAL A 494 -6.48 16.75 -22.15
CA VAL A 494 -6.69 18.15 -22.54
C VAL A 494 -5.94 18.41 -23.84
N ILE A 495 -6.63 18.97 -24.83
CA ILE A 495 -6.01 19.45 -26.08
C ILE A 495 -6.28 20.94 -26.20
N THR A 496 -5.26 21.73 -26.52
CA THR A 496 -5.33 23.18 -26.66
C THR A 496 -4.74 23.61 -28.00
N ALA A 497 -5.43 24.48 -28.72
CA ALA A 497 -4.95 25.00 -30.00
C ALA A 497 -3.85 26.03 -29.76
N ILE A 498 -2.74 25.94 -30.52
CA ILE A 498 -1.58 26.81 -30.39
C ILE A 498 -1.51 27.72 -31.62
N TYR A 499 -1.30 29.01 -31.35
CA TYR A 499 -1.19 30.07 -32.35
C TYR A 499 0.14 30.82 -32.20
N LYS A 500 0.73 31.20 -33.34
CA LYS A 500 1.88 32.11 -33.39
C LYS A 500 1.54 33.23 -34.36
N ASN A 501 1.53 34.48 -33.88
CA ASN A 501 1.11 35.65 -34.66
C ASN A 501 -0.27 35.45 -35.31
N ASP A 502 -1.25 34.99 -34.53
CA ASP A 502 -2.62 34.67 -34.96
C ASP A 502 -2.75 33.56 -36.01
N ILE A 503 -1.65 32.87 -36.36
CA ILE A 503 -1.64 31.72 -37.27
C ILE A 503 -1.63 30.44 -36.43
N HIS A 504 -2.57 29.53 -36.69
CA HIS A 504 -2.58 28.22 -36.04
C HIS A 504 -1.35 27.41 -36.46
N VAL A 505 -0.57 26.96 -35.47
CA VAL A 505 0.70 26.23 -35.68
C VAL A 505 0.67 24.78 -35.19
N GLY A 506 -0.41 24.37 -34.50
CA GLY A 506 -0.57 23.01 -34.00
C GLY A 506 -1.34 22.96 -32.68
N PHE A 507 -1.25 21.84 -31.97
CA PHE A 507 -1.97 21.61 -30.72
C PHE A 507 -1.04 21.22 -29.59
N GLY A 508 -1.31 21.67 -28.37
CA GLY A 508 -0.72 21.13 -27.15
C GLY A 508 -1.63 20.04 -26.59
N LYS A 509 -1.06 18.87 -26.31
CA LYS A 509 -1.80 17.74 -25.73
C LYS A 509 -1.19 17.35 -24.39
N VAL A 510 -2.04 17.34 -23.36
CA VAL A 510 -1.70 16.88 -22.02
C VAL A 510 -2.58 15.69 -21.69
N THR A 511 -1.99 14.58 -21.28
CA THR A 511 -2.72 13.36 -20.87
C THR A 511 -2.28 12.98 -19.47
N ARG A 512 -3.24 12.92 -18.54
CA ARG A 512 -3.03 12.43 -17.18
C ARG A 512 -3.56 11.01 -17.05
N ASN A 513 -2.74 10.11 -16.53
CA ASN A 513 -3.19 8.75 -16.19
C ASN A 513 -3.97 8.78 -14.87
N LEU A 514 -5.21 8.32 -14.90
CA LEU A 514 -6.13 8.27 -13.75
C LEU A 514 -6.54 6.83 -13.39
N THR A 515 -5.82 5.83 -13.90
CA THR A 515 -6.18 4.41 -13.72
C THR A 515 -6.23 4.01 -12.25
N GLU A 516 -5.19 4.34 -11.47
CA GLU A 516 -5.13 3.99 -10.05
C GLU A 516 -6.26 4.65 -9.24
N ARG A 517 -6.55 5.92 -9.52
CA ARG A 517 -7.69 6.63 -8.91
C ARG A 517 -9.01 5.96 -9.27
N LYS A 518 -9.19 5.57 -10.54
CA LYS A 518 -10.43 4.92 -11.00
C LYS A 518 -10.63 3.55 -10.39
N GLU A 519 -9.57 2.77 -10.27
CA GLU A 519 -9.60 1.46 -9.61
C GLU A 519 -9.84 1.57 -8.11
N ALA A 520 -9.24 2.55 -7.44
CA ALA A 520 -9.47 2.79 -6.02
C ALA A 520 -10.92 3.21 -5.75
N GLU A 521 -11.48 4.09 -6.59
CA GLU A 521 -12.89 4.48 -6.56
C GLU A 521 -13.79 3.25 -6.72
N LEU A 522 -13.57 2.43 -7.75
CA LEU A 522 -14.35 1.22 -8.01
C LEU A 522 -14.24 0.20 -6.86
N ARG A 523 -13.05 0.01 -6.29
CA ARG A 523 -12.84 -0.87 -5.12
C ARG A 523 -13.60 -0.39 -3.89
N LEU A 524 -13.60 0.91 -3.63
CA LEU A 524 -14.32 1.49 -2.50
C LEU A 524 -15.84 1.33 -2.67
N THR A 525 -16.35 1.63 -3.87
CA THR A 525 -17.78 1.45 -4.18
C THR A 525 -18.20 0.00 -4.01
N ALA A 526 -17.43 -0.96 -4.56
CA ALA A 526 -17.73 -2.38 -4.44
C ALA A 526 -17.72 -2.85 -2.97
N ALA A 527 -16.73 -2.43 -2.18
CA ALA A 527 -16.65 -2.77 -0.76
C ALA A 527 -17.83 -2.17 0.05
N TYR A 528 -18.26 -0.96 -0.28
CA TYR A 528 -19.41 -0.32 0.35
C TYR A 528 -20.73 -1.02 0.02
N GLU A 529 -20.92 -1.39 -1.25
CA GLU A 529 -22.09 -2.16 -1.70
C GLU A 529 -22.13 -3.54 -1.04
N GLU A 530 -20.99 -4.24 -0.96
CA GLU A 530 -20.88 -5.53 -0.30
C GLU A 530 -21.17 -5.42 1.21
N SER A 531 -20.59 -4.44 1.89
CA SER A 531 -20.84 -4.19 3.32
C SER A 531 -22.31 -3.89 3.60
N THR A 532 -22.95 -3.07 2.77
CA THR A 532 -24.37 -2.73 2.88
C THR A 532 -25.25 -3.95 2.68
N LYS A 533 -24.94 -4.78 1.69
CA LYS A 533 -25.65 -6.03 1.42
C LYS A 533 -25.53 -7.00 2.60
N LEU A 534 -24.31 -7.25 3.10
CA LEU A 534 -24.07 -8.13 4.25
C LEU A 534 -24.80 -7.65 5.50
N LYS A 535 -24.83 -6.33 5.75
CA LYS A 535 -25.57 -5.74 6.88
C LYS A 535 -27.07 -5.99 6.76
N ASN A 536 -27.64 -5.83 5.56
CA ASN A 536 -29.06 -6.06 5.32
C ASN A 536 -29.44 -7.55 5.45
N ASP A 537 -28.62 -8.43 4.87
CA ASP A 537 -28.83 -9.89 4.94
C ASP A 537 -28.72 -10.38 6.40
N PHE A 538 -27.75 -9.86 7.17
CA PHE A 538 -27.62 -10.16 8.59
C PHE A 538 -28.85 -9.75 9.39
N LEU A 539 -29.34 -8.51 9.21
CA LEU A 539 -30.51 -8.03 9.93
C LEU A 539 -31.78 -8.81 9.56
N ALA A 540 -31.97 -9.13 8.28
CA ALA A 540 -33.08 -9.94 7.82
C ALA A 540 -33.06 -11.35 8.42
N ASN A 541 -31.91 -12.02 8.43
CA ASN A 541 -31.77 -13.36 9.01
C ASN A 541 -31.98 -13.34 10.53
N MET A 542 -31.37 -12.39 11.23
CA MET A 542 -31.55 -12.22 12.68
C MET A 542 -33.01 -11.97 13.06
N SER A 543 -33.77 -11.24 12.24
CA SER A 543 -35.22 -11.10 12.43
C SER A 543 -35.92 -12.44 12.50
N HIS A 544 -35.70 -13.28 11.50
CA HIS A 544 -36.37 -14.57 11.37
C HIS A 544 -35.95 -15.52 12.51
N GLU A 545 -34.67 -15.51 12.87
CA GLU A 545 -34.11 -16.30 13.97
C GLU A 545 -34.66 -15.89 15.35
N ILE A 546 -34.96 -14.61 15.57
CA ILE A 546 -35.58 -14.17 16.84
C ILE A 546 -37.11 -14.34 16.79
N ARG A 547 -37.73 -14.12 15.63
CA ARG A 547 -39.19 -14.22 15.45
C ARG A 547 -39.70 -15.63 15.73
N THR A 548 -38.98 -16.65 15.29
CA THR A 548 -39.39 -18.05 15.42
C THR A 548 -39.54 -18.53 16.87
N PRO A 549 -38.52 -18.43 17.75
CA PRO A 549 -38.66 -18.84 19.15
C PRO A 549 -39.68 -17.97 19.90
N MET A 550 -39.78 -16.68 19.58
CA MET A 550 -40.77 -15.79 20.19
C MET A 550 -42.21 -16.18 19.90
N HIS A 551 -42.51 -16.59 18.66
CA HIS A 551 -43.82 -17.13 18.33
C HIS A 551 -44.09 -18.46 19.03
N GLY A 552 -43.07 -19.30 19.24
CA GLY A 552 -43.16 -20.51 20.05
C GLY A 552 -43.57 -20.20 21.50
N VAL A 553 -42.93 -19.19 22.12
CA VAL A 553 -43.27 -18.72 23.49
C VAL A 553 -44.71 -18.20 23.55
N LEU A 554 -45.11 -17.36 22.60
CA LEU A 554 -46.48 -16.81 22.55
C LEU A 554 -47.54 -17.89 22.33
N SER A 555 -47.24 -18.87 21.48
CA SER A 555 -48.15 -19.99 21.21
C SER A 555 -48.31 -20.90 22.43
N ALA A 556 -47.20 -21.23 23.11
CA ALA A 556 -47.23 -21.99 24.37
C ALA A 556 -47.99 -21.23 25.46
N CYS A 557 -47.81 -19.91 25.54
CA CYS A 557 -48.55 -19.05 26.45
C CYS A 557 -50.05 -19.01 26.14
N SER A 558 -50.43 -18.96 24.86
CA SER A 558 -51.84 -19.05 24.43
C SER A 558 -52.47 -20.39 24.83
N LEU A 559 -51.74 -21.50 24.72
CA LEU A 559 -52.22 -22.81 25.17
C LEU A 559 -52.36 -22.88 26.69
N LEU A 560 -51.45 -22.23 27.43
CA LEU A 560 -51.54 -22.10 28.88
C LEU A 560 -52.82 -21.33 29.28
N LEU A 561 -53.10 -20.20 28.60
CA LEU A 561 -54.29 -19.39 28.83
C LEU A 561 -55.62 -20.12 28.51
N ASP A 562 -55.61 -21.01 27.53
CA ASP A 562 -56.74 -21.89 27.18
C ASP A 562 -56.96 -23.03 28.21
N SER A 563 -56.05 -23.23 29.17
CA SER A 563 -56.16 -24.24 30.22
C SER A 563 -56.84 -23.73 31.50
N ARG A 564 -57.09 -24.61 32.47
CA ARG A 564 -57.61 -24.21 33.79
C ARG A 564 -56.48 -23.60 34.63
N LEU A 565 -56.44 -22.27 34.68
CA LEU A 565 -55.49 -21.50 35.49
C LEU A 565 -56.16 -20.88 36.72
N THR A 566 -55.39 -20.67 37.78
CA THR A 566 -55.77 -19.74 38.87
C THR A 566 -55.68 -18.29 38.37
N GLU A 567 -56.30 -17.35 39.08
CA GLU A 567 -56.28 -15.93 38.70
C GLU A 567 -54.84 -15.39 38.61
N GLU A 568 -54.00 -15.71 39.59
CA GLU A 568 -52.58 -15.32 39.62
C GLU A 568 -51.76 -15.94 38.46
N GLN A 569 -52.06 -17.19 38.10
CA GLN A 569 -51.44 -17.86 36.95
C GLN A 569 -51.89 -17.25 35.62
N ARG A 570 -53.16 -16.85 35.52
CA ARG A 570 -53.71 -16.19 34.33
C ARG A 570 -53.15 -14.79 34.15
N GLU A 571 -53.00 -14.01 35.23
CA GLU A 571 -52.32 -12.71 35.19
C GLU A 571 -50.85 -12.86 34.74
N THR A 572 -50.13 -13.84 35.29
CA THR A 572 -48.74 -14.12 34.89
C THR A 572 -48.64 -14.53 33.42
N ALA A 573 -49.56 -15.37 32.94
CA ALA A 573 -49.62 -15.78 31.55
C ALA A 573 -49.92 -14.61 30.61
N ASN A 574 -50.92 -13.78 30.93
CA ASN A 574 -51.22 -12.57 30.18
C ASN A 574 -50.00 -11.63 30.11
N MET A 575 -49.26 -11.47 31.20
CA MET A 575 -48.04 -10.64 31.23
C MET A 575 -46.94 -11.19 30.31
N ILE A 576 -46.76 -12.50 30.26
CA ILE A 576 -45.80 -13.15 29.33
C ILE A 576 -46.25 -12.93 27.88
N GLN A 577 -47.55 -13.08 27.60
CA GLN A 577 -48.11 -12.89 26.26
C GLN A 577 -47.94 -11.44 25.79
N GLU A 578 -48.30 -10.46 26.62
CA GLU A 578 -48.14 -9.04 26.33
C GLU A 578 -46.66 -8.67 26.12
N SER A 579 -45.77 -9.14 27.00
CA SER A 579 -44.33 -8.87 26.89
C SER A 579 -43.74 -9.45 25.60
N GLY A 580 -44.14 -10.66 25.22
CA GLY A 580 -43.70 -11.28 23.97
C GLY A 580 -44.20 -10.56 22.72
N GLN A 581 -45.46 -10.08 22.74
CA GLN A 581 -46.02 -9.27 21.66
C GLN A 581 -45.30 -7.92 21.53
N VAL A 582 -45.00 -7.27 22.66
CA VAL A 582 -44.22 -6.02 22.68
C VAL A 582 -42.85 -6.25 22.05
N LEU A 583 -42.12 -7.30 22.46
CA LEU A 583 -40.78 -7.59 21.94
C LEU A 583 -40.78 -7.84 20.43
N LEU A 584 -41.74 -8.62 19.91
CA LEU A 584 -41.89 -8.83 18.46
C LEU A 584 -42.13 -7.53 17.70
N ARG A 585 -42.93 -6.62 18.28
CA ARG A 585 -43.14 -5.29 17.69
C ARG A 585 -41.83 -4.50 17.65
N ILE A 586 -41.03 -4.48 18.72
CA ILE A 586 -39.72 -3.78 18.72
C ILE A 586 -38.81 -4.32 17.63
N ILE A 587 -38.73 -5.64 17.49
CA ILE A 587 -37.88 -6.28 16.48
C ILE A 587 -38.32 -5.88 15.07
N ASN A 588 -39.63 -5.95 14.80
CA ASN A 588 -40.17 -5.55 13.50
C ASN A 588 -39.91 -4.06 13.23
N ASP A 589 -40.09 -3.18 14.22
CA ASP A 589 -39.80 -1.74 14.11
C ASP A 589 -38.34 -1.46 13.72
N ILE A 590 -37.37 -2.15 14.34
CA ILE A 590 -35.93 -1.99 14.03
C ILE A 590 -35.61 -2.42 12.59
N LEU A 591 -36.25 -3.48 12.13
CA LEU A 591 -36.02 -4.02 10.79
C LEU A 591 -36.66 -3.17 9.72
N ASP A 592 -37.88 -2.69 9.96
CA ASP A 592 -38.55 -1.74 9.10
C ASP A 592 -37.70 -0.49 8.96
N TYR A 593 -37.22 0.07 10.08
CA TYR A 593 -36.29 1.21 10.06
C TYR A 593 -35.03 0.92 9.23
N SER A 594 -34.40 -0.25 9.43
CA SER A 594 -33.18 -0.63 8.71
C SER A 594 -33.40 -0.78 7.20
N LYS A 595 -34.52 -1.38 6.79
CA LYS A 595 -34.88 -1.54 5.37
C LYS A 595 -35.24 -0.21 4.71
N ILE A 596 -35.90 0.70 5.43
CA ILE A 596 -36.22 2.03 4.92
C ILE A 596 -34.93 2.84 4.75
N ALA A 597 -34.02 2.82 5.73
CA ALA A 597 -32.72 3.49 5.64
C ALA A 597 -31.85 2.96 4.48
N ALA A 598 -31.99 1.68 4.12
CA ALA A 598 -31.31 1.06 2.99
C ALA A 598 -32.00 1.30 1.63
N GLY A 599 -33.18 1.92 1.59
CA GLY A 599 -33.95 2.14 0.36
C GLY A 599 -34.58 0.89 -0.24
N THR A 600 -34.53 -0.26 0.46
CA THR A 600 -35.04 -1.55 -0.02
C THR A 600 -36.47 -1.85 0.43
N PHE A 601 -37.16 -0.85 0.99
CA PHE A 601 -38.48 -1.03 1.57
C PHE A 601 -39.57 -0.99 0.48
N PRO A 602 -40.37 -2.06 0.32
CA PRO A 602 -41.36 -2.12 -0.75
C PRO A 602 -42.50 -1.13 -0.50
N VAL A 603 -42.86 -0.38 -1.55
CA VAL A 603 -44.04 0.49 -1.61
C VAL A 603 -45.00 -0.11 -2.63
N GLU A 604 -46.22 -0.41 -2.19
CA GLU A 604 -47.26 -0.96 -3.04
C GLU A 604 -48.24 0.14 -3.44
N ASN A 605 -48.53 0.26 -4.73
CA ASN A 605 -49.56 1.18 -5.21
C ASN A 605 -50.86 0.40 -5.42
N GLU A 606 -51.80 0.55 -4.50
CA GLU A 606 -53.11 -0.10 -4.54
C GLU A 606 -54.23 0.94 -4.45
N ARG A 607 -55.49 0.47 -4.55
CA ARG A 607 -56.67 1.33 -4.41
C ARG A 607 -56.86 1.71 -2.94
N LEU A 608 -56.66 2.99 -2.62
CA LEU A 608 -56.69 3.56 -1.28
C LEU A 608 -58.00 4.34 -1.03
N ASP A 609 -58.74 3.95 0.01
CA ASP A 609 -59.83 4.73 0.61
C ASP A 609 -59.36 5.29 1.96
N ILE A 610 -58.96 6.56 1.94
CA ILE A 610 -58.37 7.25 3.09
C ILE A 610 -59.37 7.39 4.24
N ALA A 611 -60.61 7.74 3.91
CA ALA A 611 -61.68 7.90 4.89
C ALA A 611 -61.94 6.59 5.63
N ASN A 612 -61.99 5.47 4.91
CA ASN A 612 -62.18 4.16 5.50
C ASN A 612 -60.99 3.72 6.36
N VAL A 613 -59.75 3.98 5.92
CA VAL A 613 -58.55 3.64 6.72
C VAL A 613 -58.54 4.40 8.04
N ILE A 614 -58.77 5.72 8.01
CA ILE A 614 -58.84 6.55 9.23
C ILE A 614 -59.97 6.09 10.14
N THR A 615 -61.18 5.93 9.60
CA THR A 615 -62.36 5.53 10.38
C THR A 615 -62.15 4.18 11.06
N SER A 616 -61.55 3.21 10.36
CA SER A 616 -61.25 1.89 10.89
C SER A 616 -60.25 1.92 12.05
N ALA A 617 -59.19 2.72 11.92
CA ALA A 617 -58.17 2.86 12.96
C ALA A 617 -58.71 3.61 14.20
N VAL A 618 -59.49 4.68 14.01
CA VAL A 618 -60.19 5.39 15.09
C VAL A 618 -61.14 4.47 15.85
N ARG A 619 -61.94 3.67 15.14
CA ARG A 619 -62.87 2.71 15.75
C ARG A 619 -62.16 1.68 16.63
N ARG A 620 -60.96 1.24 16.23
CA ARG A 620 -60.16 0.26 16.96
C ARG A 620 -59.66 0.80 18.31
N VAL A 621 -59.25 2.07 18.35
CA VAL A 621 -58.73 2.68 19.59
C VAL A 621 -59.82 3.21 20.50
N GLN A 622 -61.06 3.35 20.03
CA GLN A 622 -62.19 3.91 20.79
C GLN A 622 -62.36 3.27 22.17
N THR A 623 -62.17 1.95 22.28
CA THR A 623 -62.30 1.19 23.54
C THR A 623 -61.09 1.33 24.47
N THR A 624 -59.96 1.83 23.96
CA THR A 624 -58.70 2.03 24.71
C THR A 624 -58.55 3.45 25.27
N VAL A 625 -59.42 4.37 24.84
CA VAL A 625 -59.44 5.76 25.31
C VAL A 625 -59.83 5.82 26.79
N GLN A 626 -59.11 6.63 27.57
CA GLN A 626 -59.33 6.76 29.01
C GLN A 626 -60.72 7.35 29.33
N PRO A 627 -61.38 6.91 30.42
CA PRO A 627 -62.63 7.52 30.88
C PRO A 627 -62.43 9.03 31.17
N GLY A 628 -63.00 9.90 30.34
CA GLY A 628 -62.83 11.36 30.44
C GLY A 628 -62.07 12.03 29.28
N VAL A 629 -61.68 11.26 28.26
CA VAL A 629 -61.14 11.77 27.00
C VAL A 629 -62.15 11.56 25.87
N SER A 630 -62.51 12.62 25.14
CA SER A 630 -63.39 12.55 23.97
C SER A 630 -62.59 12.32 22.69
N LEU A 631 -62.98 11.36 21.85
CA LEU A 631 -62.36 11.12 20.54
C LEU A 631 -63.28 11.65 19.44
N LYS A 632 -62.78 12.61 18.64
CA LYS A 632 -63.50 13.26 17.54
C LYS A 632 -62.85 12.94 16.20
N LEU A 633 -63.67 12.76 15.16
CA LEU A 633 -63.23 12.50 13.80
C LEU A 633 -63.87 13.53 12.85
N ASN A 634 -63.02 14.33 12.19
CA ASN A 634 -63.43 15.35 11.23
C ASN A 634 -62.80 15.03 9.86
N LEU A 635 -63.59 14.49 8.93
CA LEU A 635 -63.16 14.22 7.56
C LEU A 635 -63.72 15.29 6.64
N SER A 636 -62.85 15.96 5.88
CA SER A 636 -63.29 16.99 4.95
C SER A 636 -64.08 16.39 3.77
N PRO A 637 -65.15 17.04 3.29
CA PRO A 637 -65.91 16.58 2.12
C PRO A 637 -65.10 16.51 0.82
N ASN A 638 -63.97 17.22 0.75
CA ASN A 638 -63.10 17.26 -0.43
C ASN A 638 -62.08 16.12 -0.51
N LEU A 639 -62.13 15.15 0.42
CA LEU A 639 -61.27 13.96 0.34
C LEU A 639 -61.70 13.06 -0.83
N PRO A 640 -60.74 12.57 -1.67
CA PRO A 640 -61.07 11.65 -2.73
C PRO A 640 -61.55 10.31 -2.16
N LYS A 641 -62.67 9.79 -2.69
CA LYS A 641 -63.20 8.48 -2.30
C LYS A 641 -62.24 7.33 -2.60
N TRP A 642 -61.49 7.45 -3.69
CA TRP A 642 -60.49 6.48 -4.12
C TRP A 642 -59.27 7.21 -4.68
N ALA A 643 -58.09 6.79 -4.24
CA ALA A 643 -56.81 7.21 -4.80
C ALA A 643 -55.93 5.98 -5.03
N GLU A 644 -54.82 6.14 -5.76
CA GLU A 644 -53.79 5.09 -5.89
C GLU A 644 -52.62 5.43 -4.95
N GLY A 645 -52.28 4.49 -4.06
CA GLY A 645 -51.22 4.62 -3.08
C GLY A 645 -51.14 3.44 -2.11
N ASP A 646 -50.24 3.52 -1.13
CA ASP A 646 -49.99 2.42 -0.20
C ASP A 646 -50.87 2.50 1.06
N ALA A 647 -51.96 1.72 1.07
CA ALA A 647 -52.91 1.71 2.17
C ALA A 647 -52.34 1.15 3.48
N LEU A 648 -51.37 0.22 3.40
CA LEU A 648 -50.75 -0.37 4.57
C LEU A 648 -49.84 0.65 5.26
N ARG A 649 -49.00 1.35 4.49
CA ARG A 649 -48.09 2.38 5.04
C ARG A 649 -48.85 3.59 5.55
N TYR A 650 -49.90 4.01 4.85
CA TYR A 650 -50.78 5.06 5.35
C TYR A 650 -51.32 4.73 6.74
N ARG A 651 -51.86 3.51 6.89
CA ARG A 651 -52.39 3.03 8.17
C ARG A 651 -51.30 3.01 9.23
N GLN A 652 -50.11 2.53 8.92
CA GLN A 652 -48.98 2.46 9.86
C GLN A 652 -48.56 3.85 10.37
N ILE A 653 -48.42 4.83 9.47
CA ILE A 653 -48.12 6.23 9.83
C ILE A 653 -49.22 6.77 10.76
N PHE A 654 -50.48 6.62 10.36
CA PHE A 654 -51.62 7.14 11.12
C PHE A 654 -51.78 6.47 12.49
N GLU A 655 -51.66 5.15 12.58
CA GLU A 655 -51.75 4.39 13.83
C GLU A 655 -50.63 4.77 14.81
N ASN A 656 -49.41 5.04 14.32
CA ASN A 656 -48.31 5.51 15.17
C ASN A 656 -48.60 6.88 15.82
N LEU A 657 -49.17 7.82 15.06
CA LEU A 657 -49.56 9.12 15.61
C LEU A 657 -50.76 9.01 16.57
N LEU A 658 -51.78 8.25 16.17
CA LEU A 658 -53.00 8.07 16.97
C LEU A 658 -52.73 7.33 18.29
N SER A 659 -51.89 6.29 18.26
CA SER A 659 -51.51 5.53 19.47
C SER A 659 -50.76 6.42 20.46
N ASN A 660 -49.88 7.30 19.98
CA ASN A 660 -49.20 8.29 20.84
C ASN A 660 -50.21 9.26 21.48
N ALA A 661 -51.16 9.80 20.72
CA ALA A 661 -52.20 10.68 21.26
C ALA A 661 -53.03 10.00 22.36
N VAL A 662 -53.45 8.75 22.15
CA VAL A 662 -54.16 7.94 23.17
C VAL A 662 -53.28 7.67 24.40
N LYS A 663 -51.99 7.43 24.19
CA LYS A 663 -51.02 7.15 25.26
C LYS A 663 -50.73 8.37 26.13
N PHE A 664 -50.75 9.59 25.60
CA PHE A 664 -50.33 10.79 26.34
C PHE A 664 -51.47 11.70 26.81
N THR A 665 -52.71 11.40 26.42
CA THR A 665 -53.90 12.16 26.84
C THR A 665 -54.62 11.47 28.00
N GLU A 666 -54.58 12.08 29.18
CA GLU A 666 -55.29 11.58 30.37
C GLU A 666 -56.69 12.18 30.52
N ARG A 667 -56.89 13.43 30.10
CA ARG A 667 -58.17 14.17 30.17
C ARG A 667 -58.29 15.14 28.99
N GLY A 668 -59.50 15.34 28.50
CA GLY A 668 -59.79 16.33 27.44
C GLY A 668 -60.22 15.67 26.14
N TYR A 669 -59.49 15.87 25.04
CA TYR A 669 -59.87 15.32 23.75
C TYR A 669 -58.69 14.88 22.89
N ILE A 670 -59.01 13.99 21.96
CA ILE A 670 -58.20 13.65 20.80
C ILE A 670 -59.07 13.94 19.57
N SER A 671 -58.55 14.69 18.59
CA SER A 671 -59.27 15.01 17.36
C SER A 671 -58.45 14.60 16.15
N VAL A 672 -59.04 13.82 15.27
CA VAL A 672 -58.43 13.43 13.98
C VAL A 672 -59.04 14.28 12.88
N ASN A 673 -58.21 15.00 12.13
CA ASN A 673 -58.61 15.82 11.01
C ASN A 673 -57.93 15.31 9.73
N ALA A 674 -58.67 15.18 8.63
CA ALA A 674 -58.06 14.89 7.33
C ALA A 674 -58.69 15.73 6.23
N SER A 675 -57.84 16.30 5.38
CA SER A 675 -58.23 17.23 4.31
C SER A 675 -57.34 17.07 3.08
N MET A 676 -57.84 17.50 1.92
CA MET A 676 -57.02 17.65 0.72
C MET A 676 -56.43 19.06 0.69
N LEU A 677 -55.10 19.17 0.64
CA LEU A 677 -54.36 20.45 0.60
C LEU A 677 -54.29 21.04 -0.81
N THR A 678 -53.84 20.23 -1.77
CA THR A 678 -53.70 20.62 -3.17
C THR A 678 -54.19 19.51 -4.10
N GLU A 679 -54.65 19.92 -5.26
CA GLU A 679 -55.00 19.03 -6.37
C GLU A 679 -54.15 19.42 -7.59
N ASP A 680 -53.42 18.43 -8.10
CA ASP A 680 -52.57 18.52 -9.28
C ASP A 680 -53.26 17.71 -10.41
N GLU A 681 -52.88 17.87 -11.69
CA GLU A 681 -53.55 17.15 -12.80
C GLU A 681 -53.53 15.61 -12.64
N THR A 682 -52.53 15.07 -11.95
CA THR A 682 -52.28 13.62 -11.80
C THR A 682 -52.31 13.11 -10.36
N SER A 683 -52.45 13.98 -9.35
CA SER A 683 -52.32 13.60 -7.93
C SER A 683 -53.07 14.51 -6.96
N HIS A 684 -53.42 13.97 -5.80
CA HIS A 684 -53.97 14.72 -4.65
C HIS A 684 -52.93 14.74 -3.52
N THR A 685 -52.71 15.89 -2.87
CA THR A 685 -51.93 15.95 -1.63
C THR A 685 -52.87 15.92 -0.45
N ILE A 686 -52.76 14.88 0.37
CA ILE A 686 -53.65 14.65 1.51
C ILE A 686 -52.89 14.98 2.79
N GLU A 687 -53.48 15.80 3.66
CA GLU A 687 -52.98 16.08 5.00
C GLU A 687 -53.86 15.41 6.04
N THR A 688 -53.22 14.79 7.03
CA THR A 688 -53.89 14.19 8.18
C THR A 688 -53.21 14.67 9.45
N GLU A 689 -54.02 15.16 10.38
CA GLU A 689 -53.60 15.69 11.66
C GLU A 689 -54.25 14.92 12.81
N VAL A 690 -53.47 14.65 13.85
CA VAL A 690 -53.90 14.09 15.13
C VAL A 690 -53.62 15.11 16.21
N TRP A 691 -54.68 15.65 16.77
CA TRP A 691 -54.65 16.65 17.82
C TRP A 691 -54.90 15.96 19.16
N ASP A 692 -54.13 16.31 20.17
CA ASP A 692 -54.33 15.83 21.53
C ASP A 692 -54.20 16.96 22.54
N THR A 693 -54.85 16.80 23.70
CA THR A 693 -54.77 17.74 24.82
C THR A 693 -53.93 17.18 25.97
N GLY A 694 -52.92 16.38 25.66
CA GLY A 694 -51.98 15.80 26.62
C GLY A 694 -51.02 16.83 27.22
N HIS A 695 -49.84 16.37 27.61
CA HIS A 695 -48.80 17.17 28.27
C HIS A 695 -47.92 17.95 27.29
N GLY A 696 -48.08 17.68 25.98
CA GLY A 696 -47.35 18.37 24.92
C GLY A 696 -45.88 18.00 24.90
N VAL A 697 -45.12 18.80 24.16
CA VAL A 697 -43.68 18.62 23.98
C VAL A 697 -43.01 19.97 24.26
N THR A 698 -41.90 19.96 24.99
CA THR A 698 -41.14 21.19 25.25
C THR A 698 -40.47 21.67 23.96
N GLU A 699 -40.12 22.95 23.88
CA GLU A 699 -39.45 23.52 22.68
C GLU A 699 -38.09 22.85 22.40
N ALA A 700 -37.38 22.44 23.45
CA ALA A 700 -36.12 21.70 23.33
C ALA A 700 -36.35 20.27 22.78
N ASP A 701 -37.38 19.59 23.25
CA ASP A 701 -37.69 18.21 22.86
C ASP A 701 -38.27 18.11 21.44
N ALA A 702 -38.93 19.18 20.95
CA ALA A 702 -39.57 19.21 19.63
C ALA A 702 -38.60 18.93 18.47
N GLN A 703 -37.33 19.32 18.61
CA GLN A 703 -36.29 19.09 17.58
C GLN A 703 -35.82 17.63 17.51
N GLU A 704 -36.04 16.86 18.56
CA GLU A 704 -35.53 15.49 18.71
C GLU A 704 -36.62 14.43 18.52
N LEU A 705 -37.90 14.82 18.46
CA LEU A 705 -39.09 13.93 18.41
C LEU A 705 -39.03 12.85 17.33
N PHE A 706 -38.48 13.18 16.16
CA PHE A 706 -38.43 12.26 15.01
C PHE A 706 -37.09 11.54 14.86
N LYS A 707 -36.14 11.74 15.80
CA LYS A 707 -34.88 10.99 15.79
C LYS A 707 -35.11 9.56 16.31
N PRO A 708 -34.41 8.55 15.76
CA PRO A 708 -34.54 7.16 16.21
C PRO A 708 -34.08 6.99 17.66
N PHE A 709 -34.77 6.15 18.42
CA PHE A 709 -34.48 5.81 19.82
C PHE A 709 -34.59 6.96 20.83
N THR A 710 -35.13 8.12 20.42
CA THR A 710 -35.38 9.23 21.34
C THR A 710 -36.55 8.90 22.27
N GLN A 711 -36.30 8.94 23.58
CA GLN A 711 -37.30 8.93 24.63
C GLN A 711 -37.12 10.22 25.45
N LEU A 712 -38.22 10.92 25.76
CA LEU A 712 -38.14 12.23 26.41
C LEU A 712 -38.22 12.05 27.93
N ASP A 713 -37.21 12.49 28.68
CA ASP A 713 -37.13 12.35 30.14
C ASP A 713 -38.15 13.25 30.88
N THR A 714 -39.43 12.95 30.74
CA THR A 714 -40.52 13.63 31.45
C THR A 714 -41.01 12.77 32.63
N PRO A 715 -41.39 13.38 33.77
CA PRO A 715 -41.87 12.65 34.96
C PRO A 715 -43.03 11.69 34.68
N HIS A 716 -43.83 11.97 33.64
CA HIS A 716 -44.96 11.16 33.19
C HIS A 716 -44.56 9.96 32.31
N GLN A 717 -43.39 9.98 31.64
CA GLN A 717 -42.92 8.84 30.82
C GLN A 717 -42.48 7.64 31.66
N LYS A 718 -42.05 7.83 32.92
CA LYS A 718 -41.71 6.72 33.86
C LYS A 718 -42.88 5.75 34.11
N ARG A 719 -44.12 6.14 33.78
CA ARG A 719 -45.32 5.28 33.92
C ARG A 719 -45.72 4.53 32.65
N ARG A 720 -45.18 4.85 31.45
CA ARG A 720 -45.60 4.25 30.18
C ARG A 720 -44.44 4.08 29.18
N PRO A 721 -43.67 2.96 29.22
CA PRO A 721 -42.53 2.74 28.33
C PRO A 721 -42.93 2.68 26.84
N GLY A 722 -42.01 3.05 25.94
CA GLY A 722 -42.17 2.99 24.48
C GLY A 722 -40.81 2.73 23.81
N THR A 723 -40.79 2.38 22.52
CA THR A 723 -39.54 2.01 21.81
C THR A 723 -38.70 3.20 21.35
N GLY A 724 -39.30 4.40 21.23
CA GLY A 724 -38.66 5.56 20.61
C GLY A 724 -38.53 5.45 19.08
N LEU A 725 -39.13 4.41 18.46
CA LEU A 725 -39.02 4.16 17.01
C LEU A 725 -40.28 4.58 16.23
N GLY A 726 -41.46 4.65 16.86
CA GLY A 726 -42.71 4.89 16.14
C GLY A 726 -42.76 6.19 15.33
N LEU A 727 -42.28 7.30 15.88
CA LEU A 727 -42.24 8.60 15.17
C LEU A 727 -41.16 8.64 14.08
N SER A 728 -40.00 8.04 14.32
CA SER A 728 -38.93 7.98 13.31
C SER A 728 -39.31 7.09 12.13
N ILE A 729 -39.97 5.95 12.37
CA ILE A 729 -40.56 5.12 11.31
C ILE A 729 -41.64 5.89 10.55
N ALA A 730 -42.56 6.57 11.24
CA ALA A 730 -43.58 7.38 10.59
C ALA A 730 -42.97 8.46 9.68
N LYS A 731 -41.91 9.14 10.13
CA LYS A 731 -41.16 10.10 9.31
C LYS A 731 -40.54 9.45 8.08
N SER A 732 -39.79 8.37 8.26
CA SER A 732 -39.11 7.70 7.14
C SER A 732 -40.10 7.12 6.13
N LEU A 733 -41.28 6.63 6.56
CA LEU A 733 -42.35 6.19 5.67
C LEU A 733 -42.98 7.35 4.88
N VAL A 734 -43.22 8.48 5.55
CA VAL A 734 -43.77 9.68 4.88
C VAL A 734 -42.78 10.21 3.84
N GLU A 735 -41.48 10.27 4.16
CA GLU A 735 -40.42 10.67 3.24
C GLU A 735 -40.28 9.68 2.06
N LEU A 736 -40.39 8.37 2.32
CA LEU A 736 -40.41 7.32 1.29
C LEU A 736 -41.60 7.47 0.32
N LEU A 737 -42.75 7.91 0.82
CA LEU A 737 -43.94 8.22 0.02
C LEU A 737 -43.89 9.62 -0.63
N GLY A 738 -42.76 10.33 -0.53
CA GLY A 738 -42.57 11.67 -1.12
C GLY A 738 -43.36 12.77 -0.41
N GLY A 739 -43.62 12.60 0.88
CA GLY A 739 -44.39 13.51 1.72
C GLY A 739 -43.59 14.23 2.82
N SER A 740 -44.31 14.93 3.70
CA SER A 740 -43.79 15.67 4.86
C SER A 740 -44.55 15.33 6.13
N ILE A 741 -43.85 15.27 7.27
CA ILE A 741 -44.42 15.05 8.61
C ILE A 741 -43.95 16.15 9.55
N GLY A 742 -44.72 16.50 10.58
CA GLY A 742 -44.29 17.48 11.56
C GLY A 742 -45.11 17.52 12.85
N TYR A 743 -44.74 18.48 13.69
CA TYR A 743 -45.32 18.76 14.99
C TYR A 743 -45.66 20.25 15.11
N LYS A 744 -46.79 20.56 15.76
CA LYS A 744 -47.16 21.91 16.19
C LYS A 744 -47.72 21.81 17.63
N PRO A 745 -47.49 22.80 18.51
CA PRO A 745 -48.14 22.83 19.82
C PRO A 745 -49.66 23.01 19.64
N ASN A 746 -50.47 22.28 20.41
CA ASN A 746 -51.91 22.52 20.43
C ASN A 746 -52.17 23.84 21.19
N PRO A 747 -52.84 24.84 20.60
CA PRO A 747 -53.17 26.08 21.30
C PRO A 747 -54.22 25.89 22.40
N GLU A 748 -55.04 24.84 22.31
CA GLU A 748 -56.01 24.46 23.34
C GLU A 748 -55.37 23.49 24.34
N ARG A 749 -54.82 24.04 25.44
CA ARG A 749 -54.04 23.35 26.50
C ARG A 749 -52.59 23.08 26.09
N GLN A 750 -51.77 22.51 26.98
CA GLN A 750 -50.37 22.16 26.69
C GLN A 750 -50.28 20.91 25.78
N GLY A 751 -51.14 20.72 24.78
CA GLY A 751 -51.22 19.48 23.99
C GLY A 751 -50.34 19.45 22.73
N SER A 752 -50.52 18.44 21.88
CA SER A 752 -49.77 18.30 20.62
C SER A 752 -50.68 18.23 19.39
N ILE A 753 -50.15 18.69 18.26
CA ILE A 753 -50.70 18.46 16.91
C ILE A 753 -49.60 17.78 16.09
N PHE A 754 -49.77 16.50 15.81
CA PHE A 754 -48.92 15.77 14.87
C PHE A 754 -49.62 15.70 13.51
N TRP A 755 -48.90 16.04 12.44
CA TRP A 755 -49.47 16.08 11.09
C TRP A 755 -48.55 15.40 10.09
N PHE A 756 -49.13 14.81 9.05
CA PHE A 756 -48.38 14.34 7.88
C PHE A 756 -49.15 14.60 6.60
N SER A 757 -48.42 14.75 5.50
CA SER A 757 -48.97 14.88 4.17
C SER A 757 -48.13 14.13 3.14
N PHE A 758 -48.76 13.55 2.13
CA PHE A 758 -48.05 12.98 0.98
C PHE A 758 -48.97 12.93 -0.25
N LYS A 759 -48.38 12.69 -1.42
CA LYS A 759 -49.08 12.70 -2.70
C LYS A 759 -49.63 11.30 -3.01
N VAL A 760 -50.92 11.23 -3.28
CA VAL A 760 -51.59 10.05 -3.84
C VAL A 760 -51.91 10.27 -5.30
N LYS A 761 -51.75 9.25 -6.15
CA LYS A 761 -52.07 9.37 -7.58
C LYS A 761 -53.57 9.36 -7.78
N ARG A 762 -54.03 10.13 -8.76
CA ARG A 762 -55.42 10.10 -9.21
C ARG A 762 -55.67 8.78 -9.93
N LEU A 763 -56.79 8.13 -9.62
CA LEU A 763 -57.22 6.97 -10.40
C LEU A 763 -57.58 7.42 -11.82
N SER A 764 -56.78 7.03 -12.82
CA SER A 764 -57.06 7.38 -14.21
C SER A 764 -58.20 6.50 -14.76
N SER A 765 -59.26 7.17 -15.22
CA SER A 765 -60.45 6.66 -15.94
C SER A 765 -61.55 5.92 -15.15
N LEU A 766 -62.57 6.68 -14.76
CA LEU A 766 -63.94 6.23 -14.45
C LEU A 766 -64.79 6.02 -15.73
N ARG A 767 -64.21 5.51 -16.84
CA ARG A 767 -64.94 5.39 -18.14
C ARG A 767 -65.23 3.97 -18.63
N GLN A 768 -65.06 2.92 -17.81
CA GLN A 768 -65.44 1.55 -18.22
C GLN A 768 -66.27 0.75 -17.21
N ALA A 769 -66.62 1.29 -16.03
CA ALA A 769 -67.38 0.55 -15.01
C ALA A 769 -68.89 0.90 -14.91
N GLU A 770 -69.39 1.85 -15.70
CA GLU A 770 -70.84 2.18 -15.75
C GLU A 770 -71.59 1.51 -16.91
N SER A 771 -70.96 0.62 -17.70
CA SER A 771 -71.61 -0.08 -18.82
C SER A 771 -72.03 -1.53 -18.56
N ILE A 772 -71.91 -2.03 -17.32
CA ILE A 772 -72.29 -3.41 -16.99
C ILE A 772 -73.22 -3.43 -15.77
N ILE A 773 -74.34 -2.72 -15.85
CA ILE A 773 -75.49 -2.91 -14.94
C ILE A 773 -76.79 -2.88 -15.77
N ALA A 774 -77.13 -4.02 -16.39
CA ALA A 774 -78.46 -4.67 -16.42
C ALA A 774 -78.47 -5.91 -17.36
N PRO A 775 -79.18 -7.01 -17.03
CA PRO A 775 -78.81 -8.39 -17.40
C PRO A 775 -79.47 -8.89 -18.70
N PRO A 776 -78.94 -9.99 -19.29
CA PRO A 776 -79.68 -11.26 -19.17
C PRO A 776 -78.79 -12.52 -19.09
N GLY A 777 -79.07 -13.35 -18.07
CA GLY A 777 -78.94 -14.81 -18.13
C GLY A 777 -77.53 -15.42 -18.19
N GLY A 778 -77.07 -15.98 -17.06
CA GLY A 778 -75.92 -16.89 -17.05
C GLY A 778 -75.08 -16.76 -15.79
N SER A 779 -75.53 -17.39 -14.71
CA SER A 779 -74.82 -17.56 -13.44
C SER A 779 -73.43 -18.15 -13.62
N SER A 780 -72.40 -17.39 -13.26
CA SER A 780 -71.10 -17.90 -12.82
C SER A 780 -70.60 -17.00 -11.69
N GLU A 781 -71.25 -17.13 -10.54
CA GLU A 781 -70.71 -16.67 -9.26
C GLU A 781 -69.49 -17.53 -8.92
N LEU A 782 -68.31 -16.91 -8.86
CA LEU A 782 -67.22 -17.37 -8.00
C LEU A 782 -67.30 -16.52 -6.71
N PRO A 783 -67.24 -17.12 -5.51
CA PRO A 783 -67.77 -16.48 -4.31
C PRO A 783 -66.78 -15.47 -3.73
N HIS A 784 -67.12 -14.18 -3.83
CA HIS A 784 -66.75 -13.22 -2.79
C HIS A 784 -67.73 -13.43 -1.63
N GLN A 785 -67.40 -14.34 -0.72
CA GLN A 785 -68.04 -14.32 0.61
C GLN A 785 -67.37 -13.23 1.44
N GLU A 786 -68.17 -12.20 1.67
CA GLU A 786 -68.10 -11.27 2.77
C GLU A 786 -67.66 -11.96 4.07
N LEU A 787 -66.80 -11.30 4.85
CA LEU A 787 -66.70 -11.49 6.30
C LEU A 787 -67.96 -10.90 7.01
N GLN A 788 -69.14 -11.10 6.42
CA GLN A 788 -70.43 -11.09 7.10
C GLN A 788 -70.87 -12.55 7.18
N GLY A 789 -70.50 -13.20 8.27
CA GLY A 789 -70.70 -14.63 8.46
C GLY A 789 -69.93 -15.10 9.67
N GLY A 790 -70.22 -14.54 10.83
CA GLY A 790 -70.01 -15.27 12.07
C GLY A 790 -71.00 -16.43 12.08
N GLU A 791 -70.71 -17.51 11.34
CA GLU A 791 -71.06 -18.81 11.89
C GLU A 791 -70.35 -18.87 13.24
N ASP A 792 -71.12 -19.11 14.29
CA ASP A 792 -70.61 -19.17 15.65
C ASP A 792 -69.37 -20.08 15.67
N LEU A 793 -68.26 -19.59 16.23
CA LEU A 793 -67.02 -20.36 16.37
C LEU A 793 -67.31 -21.71 17.04
N ALA A 794 -68.35 -21.75 17.90
CA ALA A 794 -68.87 -22.97 18.49
C ALA A 794 -69.48 -23.93 17.45
N THR A 795 -70.20 -23.45 16.44
CA THR A 795 -70.79 -24.27 15.37
C THR A 795 -69.71 -24.92 14.51
N GLN A 796 -68.67 -24.17 14.14
CA GLN A 796 -67.54 -24.71 13.37
C GLN A 796 -66.75 -25.74 14.19
N LEU A 797 -66.54 -25.48 15.48
CA LEU A 797 -65.91 -26.43 16.39
C LEU A 797 -66.77 -27.69 16.57
N GLU A 798 -68.09 -27.57 16.71
CA GLU A 798 -69.01 -28.71 16.80
C GLU A 798 -68.98 -29.60 15.55
N GLN A 799 -68.95 -28.99 14.36
CA GLN A 799 -68.82 -29.74 13.11
C GLN A 799 -67.48 -30.49 13.05
N LEU A 800 -66.39 -29.83 13.42
CA LEU A 800 -65.06 -30.43 13.40
C LEU A 800 -64.94 -31.56 14.43
N LEU A 801 -65.53 -31.38 15.63
CA LEU A 801 -65.60 -32.40 16.69
C LEU A 801 -66.38 -33.66 16.29
N LYS A 802 -67.34 -33.55 15.36
CA LYS A 802 -68.08 -34.72 14.83
C LYS A 802 -67.23 -35.57 13.89
N ILE A 803 -66.42 -34.93 13.04
CA ILE A 803 -65.63 -35.64 12.02
C ILE A 803 -64.24 -36.04 12.53
N SER A 804 -63.62 -35.24 13.40
CA SER A 804 -62.23 -35.40 13.83
C SER A 804 -61.87 -36.75 14.48
N PRO A 805 -62.76 -37.47 15.18
CA PRO A 805 -62.41 -38.79 15.74
C PRO A 805 -62.17 -39.87 14.68
N THR A 806 -62.65 -39.67 13.45
CA THR A 806 -62.56 -40.64 12.34
C THR A 806 -61.46 -40.30 11.33
N LYS A 807 -60.80 -39.14 11.51
CA LYS A 807 -59.82 -38.59 10.57
C LYS A 807 -58.41 -38.70 11.11
N ARG A 808 -57.46 -39.04 10.25
CA ARG A 808 -56.05 -39.25 10.57
C ARG A 808 -55.20 -38.16 9.94
N ILE A 809 -54.42 -37.45 10.75
CA ILE A 809 -53.61 -36.31 10.31
C ILE A 809 -52.13 -36.66 10.37
N LEU A 810 -51.41 -36.42 9.27
CA LEU A 810 -49.94 -36.42 9.26
C LEU A 810 -49.45 -34.98 9.37
N ALA A 811 -48.71 -34.67 10.43
CA ALA A 811 -48.11 -33.37 10.67
C ALA A 811 -46.59 -33.44 10.54
N ALA A 812 -46.02 -32.77 9.53
CA ALA A 812 -44.58 -32.66 9.31
C ALA A 812 -44.10 -31.27 9.76
N GLU A 813 -43.32 -31.23 10.85
CA GLU A 813 -42.79 -30.02 11.48
C GLU A 813 -41.48 -30.39 12.18
N ASP A 814 -40.40 -29.64 11.97
CA ASP A 814 -39.08 -29.96 12.51
C ASP A 814 -38.87 -29.47 13.95
N ASN A 815 -39.53 -28.37 14.32
CA ASN A 815 -39.42 -27.78 15.64
C ASN A 815 -40.34 -28.45 16.67
N ILE A 816 -39.75 -29.08 17.68
CA ILE A 816 -40.47 -29.80 18.75
C ILE A 816 -41.50 -28.94 19.49
N ILE A 817 -41.26 -27.63 19.65
CA ILE A 817 -42.23 -26.71 20.30
C ILE A 817 -43.43 -26.51 19.37
N ASN A 818 -43.21 -26.24 18.09
CA ASN A 818 -44.28 -26.08 17.10
C ASN A 818 -45.08 -27.38 16.92
N GLN A 819 -44.41 -28.54 16.95
CA GLN A 819 -45.07 -29.84 16.96
C GLN A 819 -46.05 -29.95 18.14
N LYS A 820 -45.59 -29.65 19.37
CA LYS A 820 -46.45 -29.68 20.57
C LYS A 820 -47.62 -28.72 20.46
N VAL A 821 -47.40 -27.53 19.90
CA VAL A 821 -48.45 -26.53 19.69
C VAL A 821 -49.50 -27.04 18.70
N LEU A 822 -49.05 -27.54 17.55
CA LEU A 822 -49.92 -28.08 16.50
C LEU A 822 -50.75 -29.25 17.02
N VAL A 823 -50.11 -30.20 17.70
CA VAL A 823 -50.79 -31.34 18.31
C VAL A 823 -51.78 -30.87 19.38
N GLY A 824 -51.42 -29.89 20.21
CA GLY A 824 -52.32 -29.30 21.20
C GLY A 824 -53.58 -28.68 20.56
N MET A 825 -53.43 -27.94 19.46
CA MET A 825 -54.55 -27.37 18.71
C MET A 825 -55.43 -28.47 18.09
N LEU A 826 -54.83 -29.46 17.43
CA LEU A 826 -55.56 -30.57 16.80
C LEU A 826 -56.31 -31.43 17.83
N HIS A 827 -55.72 -31.71 18.99
CA HIS A 827 -56.44 -32.36 20.10
C HIS A 827 -57.60 -31.49 20.62
N GLY A 828 -57.40 -30.17 20.71
CA GLY A 828 -58.46 -29.21 21.04
C GLY A 828 -59.64 -29.23 20.04
N PHE A 829 -59.40 -29.67 18.80
CA PHE A 829 -60.41 -29.88 17.77
C PHE A 829 -60.98 -31.31 17.71
N GLY A 830 -60.56 -32.21 18.62
CA GLY A 830 -61.06 -33.58 18.75
C GLY A 830 -60.33 -34.65 17.94
N PHE A 831 -59.24 -34.31 17.24
CA PHE A 831 -58.43 -35.30 16.52
C PHE A 831 -57.71 -36.20 17.52
N LYS A 832 -57.84 -37.53 17.34
CA LYS A 832 -57.22 -38.55 18.20
C LYS A 832 -56.01 -39.23 17.56
N ASP A 833 -55.99 -39.33 16.23
CA ASP A 833 -54.96 -40.01 15.48
C ASP A 833 -54.13 -38.99 14.68
N ILE A 834 -53.05 -38.53 15.31
CA ILE A 834 -52.13 -37.53 14.78
C ILE A 834 -50.74 -38.16 14.76
N THR A 835 -50.19 -38.36 13.56
CA THR A 835 -48.80 -38.80 13.40
C THR A 835 -47.93 -37.58 13.15
N VAL A 836 -46.89 -37.39 13.96
CA VAL A 836 -45.94 -36.28 13.82
C VAL A 836 -44.62 -36.81 13.29
N VAL A 837 -44.05 -36.11 12.31
CA VAL A 837 -42.73 -36.41 11.74
C VAL A 837 -41.89 -35.14 11.69
N SER A 838 -40.56 -35.30 11.77
CA SER A 838 -39.64 -34.16 11.91
C SER A 838 -39.04 -33.64 10.60
N ASP A 839 -39.29 -34.31 9.47
CA ASP A 839 -38.80 -33.89 8.16
C ASP A 839 -39.64 -34.45 7.01
N GLY A 840 -39.41 -33.92 5.80
CA GLY A 840 -40.14 -34.33 4.60
C GLY A 840 -39.85 -35.77 4.15
N ALA A 841 -38.69 -36.32 4.48
CA ALA A 841 -38.32 -37.69 4.09
C ALA A 841 -39.10 -38.71 4.92
N GLN A 842 -39.28 -38.44 6.21
CA GLN A 842 -40.16 -39.19 7.10
C GLN A 842 -41.62 -39.09 6.65
N ALA A 843 -42.08 -37.89 6.24
CA ALA A 843 -43.43 -37.74 5.70
C ALA A 843 -43.67 -38.60 4.44
N VAL A 844 -42.73 -38.58 3.50
CA VAL A 844 -42.77 -39.43 2.29
C VAL A 844 -42.71 -40.92 2.66
N SER A 845 -41.88 -41.30 3.63
CA SER A 845 -41.73 -42.69 4.08
C SER A 845 -42.99 -43.22 4.74
N SER A 846 -43.63 -42.43 5.61
CA SER A 846 -44.91 -42.76 6.26
C SER A 846 -46.02 -43.01 5.24
N LEU A 847 -46.06 -42.20 4.17
CA LEU A 847 -47.04 -42.36 3.09
C LEU A 847 -46.71 -43.53 2.16
N SER A 848 -45.43 -43.85 1.97
CA SER A 848 -45.01 -45.01 1.16
C SER A 848 -45.29 -46.34 1.86
N ALA A 849 -45.22 -46.36 3.20
CA ALA A 849 -45.55 -47.53 4.00
C ALA A 849 -47.07 -47.82 4.05
N ALA A 850 -47.91 -46.79 3.98
CA ALA A 850 -49.36 -46.94 3.94
C ALA A 850 -50.05 -45.73 3.27
N SER A 851 -50.22 -45.78 1.95
CA SER A 851 -50.70 -44.65 1.13
C SER A 851 -52.12 -44.16 1.45
N ASN A 852 -52.94 -44.99 2.11
CA ASN A 852 -54.32 -44.68 2.52
C ASN A 852 -54.46 -44.52 4.05
N ALA A 853 -53.37 -44.27 4.77
CA ALA A 853 -53.37 -44.16 6.23
C ALA A 853 -53.75 -42.78 6.77
N PHE A 854 -53.80 -41.75 5.93
CA PHE A 854 -54.05 -40.37 6.36
C PHE A 854 -55.16 -39.74 5.53
N ASP A 855 -55.90 -38.82 6.13
CA ASP A 855 -56.96 -38.05 5.46
C ASP A 855 -56.45 -36.66 5.03
N LEU A 856 -55.42 -36.13 5.69
CA LEU A 856 -54.83 -34.82 5.40
C LEU A 856 -53.39 -34.73 5.92
N ILE A 857 -52.59 -33.93 5.23
CA ILE A 857 -51.19 -33.65 5.58
C ILE A 857 -51.04 -32.15 5.89
N LEU A 858 -50.52 -31.82 7.07
CA LEU A 858 -50.00 -30.50 7.40
C LEU A 858 -48.49 -30.54 7.20
N MET A 859 -47.97 -29.75 6.25
CA MET A 859 -46.59 -29.85 5.79
C MET A 859 -45.85 -28.53 5.98
N ASP A 860 -44.89 -28.48 6.88
CA ASP A 860 -43.95 -27.36 6.93
C ASP A 860 -43.11 -27.29 5.66
N ILE A 861 -42.86 -26.08 5.17
CA ILE A 861 -42.04 -25.87 3.98
C ILE A 861 -40.57 -26.00 4.32
N SER A 862 -40.13 -25.36 5.40
CA SER A 862 -38.71 -25.20 5.73
C SER A 862 -38.24 -26.24 6.73
N MET A 863 -38.12 -27.50 6.28
CA MET A 863 -37.62 -28.61 7.09
C MET A 863 -36.22 -29.08 6.66
N PRO A 864 -35.38 -29.56 7.60
CA PRO A 864 -34.08 -30.17 7.28
C PRO A 864 -34.26 -31.53 6.58
N ILE A 865 -33.18 -32.04 5.97
CA ILE A 865 -33.12 -33.32 5.20
C ILE A 865 -33.92 -33.29 3.90
N MET A 866 -35.21 -32.98 3.97
CA MET A 866 -36.10 -32.80 2.82
C MET A 866 -37.14 -31.74 3.14
N ASN A 867 -37.16 -30.68 2.34
CA ASN A 867 -38.11 -29.59 2.51
C ASN A 867 -39.52 -29.98 2.03
N GLY A 868 -40.54 -29.23 2.44
CA GLY A 868 -41.94 -29.52 2.13
C GLY A 868 -42.27 -29.48 0.63
N TYR A 869 -41.59 -28.65 -0.16
CA TYR A 869 -41.77 -28.62 -1.62
C TYR A 869 -41.28 -29.92 -2.27
N GLU A 870 -40.09 -30.38 -1.89
CA GLU A 870 -39.52 -31.63 -2.41
C GLU A 870 -40.32 -32.84 -1.95
N ALA A 871 -40.75 -32.87 -0.68
CA ALA A 871 -41.63 -33.90 -0.16
C ALA A 871 -42.95 -33.95 -0.94
N THR A 872 -43.58 -32.81 -1.20
CA THR A 872 -44.81 -32.72 -1.99
C THR A 872 -44.62 -33.25 -3.41
N LEU A 873 -43.56 -32.84 -4.10
CA LEU A 873 -43.26 -33.34 -5.45
C LEU A 873 -43.09 -34.86 -5.46
N ARG A 874 -42.41 -35.43 -4.46
CA ARG A 874 -42.24 -36.89 -4.32
C ARG A 874 -43.58 -37.59 -4.04
N ILE A 875 -44.40 -37.06 -3.12
CA ILE A 875 -45.73 -37.60 -2.80
C ILE A 875 -46.63 -37.60 -4.05
N ARG A 876 -46.64 -36.51 -4.82
CA ARG A 876 -47.43 -36.39 -6.05
C ARG A 876 -46.94 -37.31 -7.17
N ARG A 877 -45.63 -37.52 -7.30
CA ARG A 877 -45.05 -38.51 -8.24
C ARG A 877 -45.46 -39.94 -7.90
N SER A 878 -45.65 -40.25 -6.61
CA SER A 878 -46.16 -41.55 -6.15
C SER A 878 -47.68 -41.72 -6.34
N SER A 879 -48.34 -40.83 -7.09
CA SER A 879 -49.79 -40.85 -7.36
C SER A 879 -50.70 -40.71 -6.13
N ILE A 880 -50.17 -40.25 -5.00
CA ILE A 880 -50.96 -39.97 -3.79
C ILE A 880 -51.61 -38.59 -3.91
N ARG A 881 -52.94 -38.55 -3.85
CA ARG A 881 -53.77 -37.34 -4.04
C ARG A 881 -54.35 -36.75 -2.75
N LEU A 882 -53.83 -37.15 -1.59
CA LEU A 882 -54.27 -36.61 -0.30
C LEU A 882 -54.09 -35.09 -0.22
N PRO A 883 -55.01 -34.36 0.44
CA PRO A 883 -54.86 -32.93 0.70
C PRO A 883 -53.56 -32.63 1.47
N ILE A 884 -52.74 -31.73 0.93
CA ILE A 884 -51.52 -31.21 1.57
C ILE A 884 -51.73 -29.72 1.80
N ILE A 885 -51.80 -29.31 3.07
CA ILE A 885 -51.84 -27.90 3.47
C ILE A 885 -50.44 -27.49 3.91
N ALA A 886 -49.88 -26.52 3.20
CA ALA A 886 -48.58 -25.95 3.49
C ALA A 886 -48.61 -25.14 4.80
N MET A 887 -47.60 -25.27 5.65
CA MET A 887 -47.35 -24.36 6.77
C MET A 887 -46.15 -23.51 6.39
N THR A 888 -46.35 -22.21 6.17
CA THR A 888 -45.32 -21.32 5.62
C THR A 888 -44.93 -20.20 6.58
N ALA A 889 -43.63 -19.93 6.75
CA ALA A 889 -43.13 -18.77 7.48
C ALA A 889 -43.22 -17.46 6.68
N TYR A 890 -43.49 -17.54 5.38
CA TYR A 890 -43.55 -16.40 4.48
C TYR A 890 -44.97 -16.25 3.94
N ALA A 891 -45.64 -15.17 4.34
CA ALA A 891 -46.98 -14.79 3.88
C ALA A 891 -46.89 -13.62 2.87
N LEU A 892 -45.86 -13.61 2.01
CA LEU A 892 -45.69 -12.60 0.98
C LEU A 892 -46.46 -13.01 -0.29
N LYS A 893 -46.89 -12.01 -1.07
CA LYS A 893 -47.57 -12.19 -2.38
C LYS A 893 -46.62 -12.96 -3.32
N GLY A 894 -46.98 -14.19 -3.70
CA GLY A 894 -46.17 -15.11 -4.52
C GLY A 894 -45.81 -16.45 -3.86
N ASP A 895 -45.71 -16.53 -2.53
CA ASP A 895 -45.42 -17.81 -1.86
C ASP A 895 -46.61 -18.79 -1.92
N MET A 896 -47.83 -18.25 -1.92
CA MET A 896 -49.05 -19.02 -2.17
C MET A 896 -49.02 -19.69 -3.55
N GLU A 897 -48.69 -18.91 -4.59
CA GLU A 897 -48.62 -19.40 -5.97
C GLU A 897 -47.58 -20.52 -6.07
N ARG A 898 -46.43 -20.34 -5.42
CA ARG A 898 -45.36 -21.34 -5.36
C ARG A 898 -45.78 -22.63 -4.66
N CYS A 899 -46.57 -22.57 -3.58
CA CYS A 899 -47.09 -23.77 -2.92
C CYS A 899 -48.03 -24.55 -3.83
N LEU A 900 -48.95 -23.84 -4.49
CA LEU A 900 -49.92 -24.43 -5.41
C LEU A 900 -49.24 -25.02 -6.66
N GLU A 901 -48.26 -24.32 -7.24
CA GLU A 901 -47.46 -24.81 -8.38
C GLU A 901 -46.72 -26.11 -8.08
N LYS A 902 -46.30 -26.32 -6.83
CA LYS A 902 -45.62 -27.56 -6.40
C LYS A 902 -46.58 -28.70 -6.09
N GLY A 903 -47.89 -28.46 -6.16
CA GLY A 903 -48.93 -29.47 -6.00
C GLY A 903 -49.50 -29.60 -4.58
N MET A 904 -49.29 -28.59 -3.72
CA MET A 904 -50.02 -28.45 -2.46
C MET A 904 -51.43 -27.90 -2.72
N ASP A 905 -52.37 -28.16 -1.83
CA ASP A 905 -53.79 -27.85 -2.04
C ASP A 905 -54.25 -26.58 -1.33
N ASP A 906 -53.57 -26.20 -0.23
CA ASP A 906 -53.85 -24.98 0.52
C ASP A 906 -52.64 -24.57 1.36
N TYR A 907 -52.73 -23.46 2.10
CA TYR A 907 -51.67 -22.99 2.99
C TYR A 907 -52.20 -22.33 4.27
N ILE A 908 -51.35 -22.32 5.29
CA ILE A 908 -51.54 -21.66 6.57
C ILE A 908 -50.25 -20.89 6.90
N PRO A 909 -50.31 -19.57 7.12
CA PRO A 909 -49.15 -18.81 7.56
C PRO A 909 -48.78 -19.17 9.00
N LYS A 910 -47.48 -19.19 9.30
CA LYS A 910 -46.93 -19.28 10.65
C LYS A 910 -46.70 -17.86 11.19
N PRO A 911 -47.10 -17.55 12.44
CA PRO A 911 -47.69 -18.45 13.45
C PRO A 911 -49.11 -18.91 13.08
N MET A 912 -49.45 -20.16 13.42
CA MET A 912 -50.75 -20.74 13.08
C MET A 912 -51.87 -20.13 13.93
N ASP A 913 -52.81 -19.48 13.26
CA ASP A 913 -54.04 -19.00 13.87
C ASP A 913 -55.06 -20.14 14.01
N LYS A 914 -55.62 -20.30 15.22
CA LYS A 914 -56.56 -21.37 15.58
C LYS A 914 -57.82 -21.36 14.70
N GLN A 915 -58.35 -20.18 14.38
CA GLN A 915 -59.57 -20.03 13.57
C GLN A 915 -59.27 -20.32 12.09
N VAL A 916 -58.12 -19.88 11.59
CA VAL A 916 -57.67 -20.18 10.23
C VAL A 916 -57.47 -21.69 10.05
N LEU A 917 -56.75 -22.34 10.97
CA LEU A 917 -56.52 -23.79 10.93
C LEU A 917 -57.84 -24.55 10.97
N MET A 918 -58.76 -24.19 11.87
CA MET A 918 -60.09 -24.82 11.98
C MET A 918 -60.88 -24.76 10.67
N ARG A 919 -60.95 -23.59 10.03
CA ARG A 919 -61.65 -23.42 8.74
C ARG A 919 -61.03 -24.26 7.62
N LYS A 920 -59.70 -24.31 7.55
CA LYS A 920 -58.99 -25.09 6.53
C LYS A 920 -59.18 -26.60 6.75
N LEU A 921 -59.13 -27.06 7.99
CA LEU A 921 -59.42 -28.46 8.33
C LEU A 921 -60.85 -28.85 7.96
N LEU A 922 -61.85 -28.02 8.29
CA LEU A 922 -63.25 -28.26 7.88
C LEU A 922 -63.37 -28.36 6.35
N LYS A 923 -62.81 -27.40 5.62
CA LYS A 923 -62.85 -27.36 4.14
C LYS A 923 -62.33 -28.65 3.49
N TRP A 924 -61.22 -29.19 3.99
CA TRP A 924 -60.52 -30.30 3.34
C TRP A 924 -60.88 -31.69 3.89
N LEU A 925 -61.51 -31.77 5.07
CA LEU A 925 -61.89 -33.04 5.70
C LEU A 925 -63.39 -33.38 5.56
N GLN A 926 -64.22 -32.42 5.12
CA GLN A 926 -65.62 -32.68 4.78
C GLN A 926 -65.72 -33.49 3.48
N SER A 927 -66.52 -34.56 3.50
CA SER A 927 -66.79 -35.36 2.29
C SER A 927 -67.90 -34.69 1.47
N PRO A 928 -67.97 -34.86 0.13
CA PRO A 928 -69.01 -34.27 -0.72
C PRO A 928 -70.46 -34.69 -0.40
N GLY A 929 -70.70 -35.51 0.61
CA GLY A 929 -72.03 -36.02 1.01
C GLY A 929 -72.62 -35.42 2.29
N ASP A 930 -71.89 -34.56 3.03
CA ASP A 930 -72.32 -34.05 4.34
C ASP A 930 -72.88 -32.61 4.33
N VAL A 931 -73.27 -32.08 3.15
CA VAL A 931 -73.96 -30.79 3.07
C VAL A 931 -75.39 -30.96 3.59
N ILE A 932 -75.58 -30.68 4.88
CA ILE A 932 -76.91 -30.45 5.45
C ILE A 932 -77.44 -29.17 4.82
N GLN A 933 -78.52 -29.29 4.05
CA GLN A 933 -79.34 -28.16 3.64
C GLN A 933 -79.88 -27.45 4.89
N THR A 934 -79.46 -26.21 5.13
CA THR A 934 -80.26 -25.14 5.71
C THR A 934 -79.72 -23.80 5.26
#